data_AF-A0A6P5X2Z3-F1
#
_entry.id   AF-A0A6P5X2Z3-F1
#
_cell.length_a   1.000
_cell.length_b   1.000
_cell.length_c   1.000
_cell.angle_alpha   90.00
_cell.angle_beta   90.00
_cell.angle_gamma   90.00
#
_symmetry.space_group_name_H-M   'P 1'
#
loop_
_entity.id
_entity.type
_entity.pdbx_description
1 polymer ?
#
loop_
_entity_poly.entity_id
_entity_poly.type
_entity_poly.pdbx_seq_one_letter_code
_entity_poly.pdbx_strand_id
1 'polypeptide(L)'
;MKNLHILIPLFLPTLFLFSFSLSLVLSFSPSHTHLQNHCLDDQRSALLQLHHDLYYAPNFTFSSKAELWDLNTDCCFWKGITCDAIGHVIGIDLSYRNLSGSFYSIFNLHHLQLLNLAGNNFNTTLFQYEFDKLPNLTHLNLSNSCFHGQIPMEISQLTRLVSLDLSNQDSCYLRYPLPSVFKQPLKLENPDFKTFIQNLKPLTELYLDSVYISTQSTKWCEATSTVLRNLHVLSLSNCGLTGPFCSSLLRLPFLSNLFLAGNPISYLPPNFLKIKSPLVSLSLVSCNLSRYFPTEILLLPKMKSIDISENYALGGQLPEFPLNNALQILTISSTNFSGKLPESIGNLKFLTNLDLNGCNFFGQIPSSIANLTNLVKLDISYNNFNGFIPAFHRSGVPNLAYLYLQGNHLSGSIHSSLFALPSLQALDLSENQLFGEIDESLNASSSLIETLYLGYNSFSSMKLDMFFQLKNLRRLDLSNMSLSIESNITSLTFPQLEELDLSSCNFTEFPEFIKTQDKLASLDLSNNQIHGFVPNWLWKTTLSWLDISFNAIDFPKEIPFGDANSSFPMLSSLEYLDLSNNKISGAVPNWVWKKSLWHLDLSNNSLSSLDQFSLIQSQTSSQGFLARSICNLSQLERFNASFNKLSGPIPSCLGNISTLSYLDLKNNNFSGSIPDFAKATQLILLQLNDNILEGKLPRSLANCTMLKVLNLGNNTLYDTFPLWLGKLPWLVVLILRVNRFYGPIKNVKKNFQDLDVLDIAFNNFSGQLPVQ
;
A
#
# COMPACT_ATOMS: atom_id res chain seq x y z
N MET A 1 10.09 16.67 10.39
CA MET A 1 8.64 16.62 10.71
C MET A 1 7.90 17.90 10.27
N LYS A 2 7.93 18.24 8.97
CA LYS A 2 7.10 19.33 8.40
C LYS A 2 6.59 19.09 6.96
N ASN A 3 6.80 17.89 6.38
CA ASN A 3 6.43 17.58 4.98
C ASN A 3 5.43 16.41 4.82
N LEU A 4 4.60 16.12 5.82
CA LEU A 4 3.60 15.04 5.76
C LEU A 4 2.17 15.55 5.47
N HIS A 5 2.03 16.68 4.76
CA HIS A 5 0.72 17.33 4.51
C HIS A 5 0.30 17.42 3.05
N ILE A 6 0.95 16.72 2.11
CA ILE A 6 0.64 16.88 0.66
C ILE A 6 0.11 15.60 -0.02
N LEU A 7 0.06 14.44 0.66
CA LEU A 7 -0.46 13.18 0.07
C LEU A 7 -1.87 12.77 0.52
N ILE A 8 -2.69 13.69 1.03
CA ILE A 8 -4.05 13.39 1.52
C ILE A 8 -5.21 13.75 0.57
N PRO A 9 -5.09 14.46 -0.58
CA PRO A 9 -6.25 14.76 -1.40
C PRO A 9 -6.41 13.81 -2.60
N LEU A 10 -6.39 12.49 -2.39
CA LEU A 10 -6.77 11.52 -3.45
C LEU A 10 -7.77 10.43 -2.97
N PHE A 11 -8.17 10.45 -1.69
CA PHE A 11 -9.22 9.57 -1.13
C PHE A 11 -10.33 10.32 -0.36
N LEU A 12 -10.53 11.61 -0.64
CA LEU A 12 -11.48 12.46 0.09
C LEU A 12 -12.56 13.20 -0.73
N PRO A 13 -13.20 12.64 -1.78
CA PRO A 13 -14.44 13.22 -2.28
C PRO A 13 -15.71 12.75 -1.53
N THR A 14 -15.65 11.74 -0.65
CA THR A 14 -16.86 11.18 -0.01
C THR A 14 -17.15 11.66 1.41
N LEU A 15 -16.19 12.31 2.09
CA LEU A 15 -16.35 12.78 3.47
C LEU A 15 -16.50 14.30 3.63
N PHE A 16 -16.37 15.10 2.56
CA PHE A 16 -16.37 16.57 2.65
C PHE A 16 -17.67 17.29 2.24
N LEU A 17 -18.74 16.56 1.88
CA LEU A 17 -20.04 17.15 1.57
C LEU A 17 -21.11 17.03 2.68
N PHE A 18 -20.81 16.35 3.80
CA PHE A 18 -21.80 16.09 4.86
C PHE A 18 -21.66 16.94 6.12
N SER A 19 -20.64 17.80 6.24
CA SER A 19 -20.51 18.72 7.39
C SER A 19 -21.34 20.01 7.28
N PHE A 20 -22.07 20.22 6.17
CA PHE A 20 -22.82 21.45 5.92
C PHE A 20 -24.35 21.32 5.86
N SER A 21 -24.92 20.13 6.07
CA SER A 21 -26.39 19.96 6.12
C SER A 21 -26.98 20.05 7.54
N LEU A 22 -26.16 20.02 8.60
CA LEU A 22 -26.65 20.07 9.99
C LEU A 22 -26.86 21.50 10.52
N SER A 23 -26.39 22.53 9.83
CA SER A 23 -26.47 23.93 10.29
C SER A 23 -27.73 24.69 9.87
N LEU A 24 -28.66 24.07 9.12
CA LEU A 24 -29.79 24.80 8.52
C LEU A 24 -31.20 24.44 9.07
N VAL A 25 -31.33 23.61 10.12
CA VAL A 25 -32.66 23.21 10.64
C VAL A 25 -33.09 23.96 11.91
N LEU A 26 -32.29 24.88 12.46
CA LEU A 26 -32.63 25.60 13.70
C LEU A 26 -32.67 27.13 13.59
N SER A 27 -33.12 27.69 12.46
CA SER A 27 -33.32 29.15 12.33
C SER A 27 -34.79 29.56 12.30
N PHE A 28 -35.58 29.22 13.31
CA PHE A 28 -36.80 29.96 13.67
C PHE A 28 -37.07 29.82 15.18
N SER A 29 -36.77 30.86 15.95
CA SER A 29 -37.22 31.04 17.33
C SER A 29 -38.12 32.28 17.41
N PRO A 30 -39.32 32.21 18.01
CA PRO A 30 -40.07 33.40 18.40
C PRO A 30 -39.49 34.01 19.70
N SER A 31 -39.76 35.29 19.90
CA SER A 31 -39.11 36.18 20.86
C SER A 31 -39.60 36.04 22.32
N HIS A 32 -38.63 36.13 23.24
CA HIS A 32 -38.65 36.54 24.67
C HIS A 32 -39.23 35.61 25.75
N THR A 33 -38.36 35.14 26.66
CA THR A 33 -38.12 35.70 28.02
C THR A 33 -36.74 35.25 28.54
N HIS A 34 -36.07 36.11 29.32
CA HIS A 34 -34.73 35.90 29.89
C HIS A 34 -34.82 34.96 31.11
N LEU A 35 -34.61 33.66 30.94
CA LEU A 35 -34.11 32.78 32.00
C LEU A 35 -32.64 32.49 31.70
N GLN A 36 -31.75 32.74 32.66
CA GLN A 36 -30.37 32.27 32.57
C GLN A 36 -30.40 30.74 32.69
N ASN A 37 -30.23 30.07 31.55
CA ASN A 37 -30.25 28.62 31.43
C ASN A 37 -28.90 28.06 31.87
N HIS A 38 -28.84 27.63 33.12
CA HIS A 38 -27.70 26.93 33.66
C HIS A 38 -27.84 25.42 33.44
N CYS A 39 -26.71 24.76 33.20
CA CYS A 39 -26.64 23.31 33.16
C CYS A 39 -27.14 22.72 34.49
N LEU A 40 -28.04 21.74 34.41
CA LEU A 40 -28.58 21.11 35.61
C LEU A 40 -27.48 20.38 36.39
N ASP A 41 -27.53 20.48 37.73
CA ASP A 41 -26.45 20.01 38.60
C ASP A 41 -26.14 18.52 38.47
N ASP A 42 -27.16 17.68 38.27
CA ASP A 42 -27.03 16.24 38.05
C ASP A 42 -26.32 15.92 36.73
N GLN A 43 -26.65 16.65 35.66
CA GLN A 43 -26.03 16.50 34.35
C GLN A 43 -24.60 17.05 34.33
N ARG A 44 -24.38 18.18 34.98
CA ARG A 44 -23.03 18.71 35.25
C ARG A 44 -22.19 17.68 36.00
N SER A 45 -22.75 17.03 37.01
CA SER A 45 -22.05 16.00 37.79
C SER A 45 -21.66 14.79 36.93
N ALA A 46 -22.55 14.33 36.05
CA ALA A 46 -22.25 13.26 35.11
C ALA A 46 -21.11 13.62 34.14
N LEU A 47 -21.09 14.86 33.63
CA LEU A 47 -20.01 15.35 32.77
C LEU A 47 -18.69 15.53 33.54
N LEU A 48 -18.72 15.98 34.79
CA LEU A 48 -17.53 16.05 35.64
C LEU A 48 -16.93 14.65 35.88
N GLN A 49 -17.78 13.64 36.08
CA GLN A 49 -17.35 12.25 36.16
C GLN A 49 -16.74 11.77 34.84
N LEU A 50 -17.36 12.11 33.70
CA LEU A 50 -16.80 11.80 32.38
C LEU A 50 -15.40 12.40 32.19
N HIS A 51 -15.23 13.68 32.55
CA HIS A 51 -13.93 14.35 32.51
C HIS A 51 -12.89 13.64 33.39
N HIS A 52 -13.30 13.08 34.54
CA HIS A 52 -12.39 12.35 35.42
C HIS A 52 -11.93 11.01 34.85
N ASP A 53 -12.84 10.30 34.17
CA ASP A 53 -12.66 8.91 33.72
C ASP A 53 -11.93 8.79 32.37
N LEU A 54 -11.80 9.90 31.63
CA LEU A 54 -11.13 9.97 30.34
C LEU A 54 -9.66 10.43 30.43
N TYR A 55 -8.83 9.89 29.55
CA TYR A 55 -7.40 10.23 29.42
C TYR A 55 -6.91 10.13 27.97
N TYR A 56 -5.74 10.70 27.64
CA TYR A 56 -5.17 10.67 26.30
C TYR A 56 -4.38 9.37 26.02
N ALA A 57 -4.64 8.69 24.90
CA ALA A 57 -3.87 7.53 24.44
C ALA A 57 -2.52 7.93 23.79
N PRO A 58 -1.48 7.07 23.72
CA PRO A 58 -1.33 5.74 24.31
C PRO A 58 -0.73 5.77 25.72
N ASN A 59 -0.70 6.95 26.38
CA ASN A 59 -0.03 7.11 27.67
C ASN A 59 -0.87 6.53 28.80
N PHE A 60 -0.52 5.32 29.25
CA PHE A 60 -1.14 4.60 30.37
C PHE A 60 -0.79 5.15 31.77
N THR A 61 -0.19 6.35 31.87
CA THR A 61 0.26 6.93 33.13
C THR A 61 -0.78 7.89 33.72
N PHE A 62 -0.96 7.92 35.04
CA PHE A 62 -1.91 8.82 35.73
C PHE A 62 -1.73 10.32 35.41
N SER A 63 -0.60 10.73 34.84
CA SER A 63 -0.32 12.10 34.37
C SER A 63 -0.97 12.45 33.01
N SER A 64 -1.67 11.55 32.33
CA SER A 64 -2.24 11.75 30.99
C SER A 64 -3.75 12.08 30.96
N LYS A 65 -4.34 12.50 32.10
CA LYS A 65 -5.78 12.84 32.17
C LYS A 65 -6.19 13.84 31.09
N ALA A 66 -7.38 13.65 30.54
CA ALA A 66 -7.89 14.52 29.50
C ALA A 66 -8.40 15.82 30.14
N GLU A 67 -7.72 16.94 29.90
CA GLU A 67 -8.23 18.28 30.21
C GLU A 67 -9.19 18.71 29.10
N LEU A 68 -10.46 18.31 29.22
CA LEU A 68 -11.46 18.53 28.17
C LEU A 68 -12.08 19.93 28.22
N TRP A 69 -12.30 20.46 29.42
CA TRP A 69 -13.13 21.64 29.68
C TRP A 69 -12.62 22.49 30.84
N ASP A 70 -12.98 23.78 30.84
CA ASP A 70 -12.75 24.68 31.98
C ASP A 70 -13.87 24.50 33.02
N LEU A 71 -13.53 23.87 34.14
CA LEU A 71 -14.47 23.51 35.19
C LEU A 71 -15.09 24.72 35.91
N ASN A 72 -14.56 25.93 35.71
CA ASN A 72 -15.12 27.17 36.27
C ASN A 72 -16.28 27.74 35.47
N THR A 73 -16.55 27.19 34.28
CA THR A 73 -17.62 27.65 33.39
C THR A 73 -18.87 26.77 33.49
N ASP A 74 -20.00 27.25 32.96
CA ASP A 74 -21.23 26.44 32.85
C ASP A 74 -21.04 25.34 31.79
N CYS A 75 -21.55 24.13 32.08
CA CYS A 75 -21.33 22.96 31.23
C CYS A 75 -21.92 23.15 29.82
N CYS A 76 -22.95 23.98 29.67
CA CYS A 76 -23.56 24.26 28.37
C CYS A 76 -22.67 25.10 27.44
N PHE A 77 -21.58 25.68 27.95
CA PHE A 77 -20.56 26.36 27.14
C PHE A 77 -19.32 25.49 26.89
N TRP A 78 -19.27 24.27 27.43
CA TRP A 78 -18.13 23.38 27.24
C TRP A 78 -18.02 22.92 25.80
N LYS A 79 -16.81 22.96 25.24
CA LYS A 79 -16.57 22.58 23.84
C LYS A 79 -16.97 21.13 23.61
N GLY A 80 -17.96 20.93 22.75
CA GLY A 80 -18.53 19.61 22.43
C GLY A 80 -19.80 19.28 23.21
N ILE A 81 -20.23 20.11 24.16
CA ILE A 81 -21.52 19.96 24.85
C ILE A 81 -22.56 20.84 24.18
N THR A 82 -23.76 20.30 23.98
CA THR A 82 -24.92 21.03 23.48
C THR A 82 -26.06 20.89 24.47
N CYS A 83 -26.67 22.01 24.87
CA CYS A 83 -27.85 22.04 25.73
C CYS A 83 -29.09 22.53 24.99
N ASP A 84 -30.27 22.13 25.46
CA ASP A 84 -31.54 22.68 25.02
C ASP A 84 -31.83 24.07 25.62
N ALA A 85 -32.97 24.66 25.25
CA ALA A 85 -33.40 25.98 25.70
C ALA A 85 -33.76 26.06 27.20
N ILE A 86 -33.62 24.99 27.97
CA ILE A 86 -33.90 24.94 29.42
C ILE A 86 -32.65 24.47 30.20
N GLY A 87 -31.58 24.08 29.52
CA GLY A 87 -30.29 23.72 30.13
C GLY A 87 -30.01 22.21 30.20
N HIS A 88 -30.85 21.34 29.61
CA HIS A 88 -30.55 19.91 29.54
C HIS A 88 -29.50 19.63 28.47
N VAL A 89 -28.49 18.82 28.78
CA VAL A 89 -27.49 18.29 27.86
C VAL A 89 -28.16 17.34 26.87
N ILE A 90 -28.20 17.75 25.60
CA ILE A 90 -28.78 17.00 24.49
C ILE A 90 -27.73 16.51 23.48
N GLY A 91 -26.48 16.99 23.56
CA GLY A 91 -25.42 16.57 22.63
C GLY A 91 -24.05 16.53 23.27
N ILE A 92 -23.28 15.48 22.94
CA ILE A 92 -21.86 15.32 23.29
C ILE A 92 -21.07 14.98 22.03
N ASP A 93 -20.09 15.81 21.69
CA ASP A 93 -19.09 15.57 20.64
C ASP A 93 -17.66 15.69 21.20
N LEU A 94 -17.03 14.53 21.35
CA LEU A 94 -15.64 14.37 21.76
C LEU A 94 -14.82 13.63 20.69
N SER A 95 -15.20 13.79 19.42
CA SER A 95 -14.55 13.10 18.30
C SER A 95 -13.11 13.58 18.03
N TYR A 96 -12.27 12.66 17.56
CA TYR A 96 -10.87 12.88 17.15
C TYR A 96 -10.00 13.60 18.21
N ARG A 97 -10.24 13.29 19.49
CA ARG A 97 -9.48 13.85 20.61
C ARG A 97 -8.44 12.90 21.19
N ASN A 98 -8.26 11.73 20.56
CA ASN A 98 -7.31 10.70 20.99
C ASN A 98 -7.57 10.25 22.45
N LEU A 99 -8.84 10.11 22.81
CA LEU A 99 -9.31 9.76 24.15
C LEU A 99 -9.33 8.25 24.37
N SER A 100 -9.18 7.84 25.62
CA SER A 100 -9.37 6.49 26.13
C SER A 100 -9.98 6.56 27.53
N GLY A 101 -10.24 5.40 28.15
CA GLY A 101 -10.87 5.30 29.47
C GLY A 101 -12.35 4.90 29.39
N SER A 102 -13.14 5.33 30.38
CA SER A 102 -14.56 4.98 30.49
C SER A 102 -15.45 6.20 30.23
N PHE A 103 -16.59 5.96 29.58
CA PHE A 103 -17.63 6.97 29.34
C PHE A 103 -18.98 6.56 29.94
N TYR A 104 -18.98 5.67 30.94
CA TYR A 104 -20.20 5.14 31.54
C TYR A 104 -21.11 6.22 32.17
N SER A 105 -20.54 7.32 32.65
CA SER A 105 -21.33 8.43 33.22
C SER A 105 -22.29 9.10 32.23
N ILE A 106 -22.06 8.96 30.91
CA ILE A 106 -22.95 9.50 29.86
C ILE A 106 -24.37 8.90 29.96
N PHE A 107 -24.51 7.67 30.45
CA PHE A 107 -25.80 6.99 30.54
C PHE A 107 -26.73 7.56 31.64
N ASN A 108 -26.26 8.55 32.42
CA ASN A 108 -27.08 9.37 33.32
C ASN A 108 -27.72 10.59 32.62
N LEU A 109 -27.34 10.88 31.37
CA LEU A 109 -27.84 12.03 30.60
C LEU A 109 -29.06 11.63 29.76
N HIS A 110 -30.20 11.41 30.41
CA HIS A 110 -31.39 10.84 29.76
C HIS A 110 -32.03 11.70 28.65
N HIS A 111 -31.64 12.98 28.55
CA HIS A 111 -32.07 13.89 27.49
C HIS A 111 -31.18 13.85 26.24
N LEU A 112 -30.10 13.06 26.27
CA LEU A 112 -29.11 13.01 25.20
C LEU A 112 -29.74 12.53 23.88
N GLN A 113 -29.48 13.29 22.83
CA GLN A 113 -29.95 13.05 21.46
C GLN A 113 -28.78 12.76 20.51
N LEU A 114 -27.60 13.35 20.75
CA LEU A 114 -26.41 13.16 19.93
C LEU A 114 -25.24 12.70 20.80
N LEU A 115 -24.62 11.58 20.43
CA LEU A 115 -23.38 11.10 21.02
C LEU A 115 -22.37 10.80 19.91
N ASN A 116 -21.29 11.59 19.85
CA ASN A 116 -20.18 11.41 18.92
C ASN A 116 -18.87 11.21 19.69
N LEU A 117 -18.35 9.99 19.66
CA LEU A 117 -17.07 9.59 20.24
C LEU A 117 -16.10 9.06 19.17
N ALA A 118 -16.31 9.41 17.90
CA ALA A 118 -15.54 8.88 16.78
C ALA A 118 -14.04 9.19 16.85
N GLY A 119 -13.19 8.34 16.28
CA GLY A 119 -11.75 8.63 16.12
C GLY A 119 -10.95 8.66 17.42
N ASN A 120 -11.38 7.92 18.44
CA ASN A 120 -10.71 7.79 19.74
C ASN A 120 -10.08 6.38 19.89
N ASN A 121 -9.68 5.97 21.09
CA ASN A 121 -9.00 4.70 21.34
C ASN A 121 -9.45 4.06 22.66
N PHE A 122 -10.71 3.63 22.73
CA PHE A 122 -11.28 3.05 23.95
C PHE A 122 -10.84 1.59 24.17
N ASN A 123 -10.58 0.86 23.09
CA ASN A 123 -9.99 -0.48 23.11
C ASN A 123 -10.69 -1.47 24.07
N THR A 124 -12.02 -1.45 24.06
CA THR A 124 -12.91 -2.18 24.96
C THR A 124 -14.13 -2.74 24.22
N THR A 125 -14.95 -3.53 24.93
CA THR A 125 -16.24 -4.01 24.42
C THR A 125 -17.38 -3.03 24.71
N LEU A 126 -18.47 -3.12 23.95
CA LEU A 126 -19.65 -2.28 24.14
C LEU A 126 -20.65 -2.80 25.19
N PHE A 127 -20.54 -4.05 25.64
CA PHE A 127 -21.48 -4.68 26.59
C PHE A 127 -21.50 -4.06 27.98
N GLN A 128 -20.45 -3.35 28.35
CA GLN A 128 -20.37 -2.67 29.64
C GLN A 128 -21.22 -1.39 29.70
N TYR A 129 -21.87 -1.00 28.60
CA TYR A 129 -22.60 0.26 28.47
C TYR A 129 -24.10 0.01 28.27
N GLU A 130 -24.92 0.78 28.98
CA GLU A 130 -26.38 0.60 29.07
C GLU A 130 -27.13 1.50 28.07
N PHE A 131 -26.98 1.21 26.78
CA PHE A 131 -27.57 2.03 25.70
C PHE A 131 -29.10 2.21 25.81
N ASP A 132 -29.79 1.25 26.42
CA ASP A 132 -31.23 1.32 26.72
C ASP A 132 -31.62 2.50 27.62
N LYS A 133 -30.68 3.07 28.39
CA LYS A 133 -30.91 4.26 29.24
C LYS A 133 -30.94 5.59 28.49
N LEU A 134 -30.65 5.60 27.19
CA LEU A 134 -30.64 6.80 26.34
C LEU A 134 -31.74 6.76 25.26
N PRO A 135 -33.03 6.65 25.61
CA PRO A 135 -34.12 6.42 24.65
C PRO A 135 -34.35 7.60 23.68
N ASN A 136 -33.79 8.78 23.98
CA ASN A 136 -33.90 9.99 23.18
C ASN A 136 -32.83 10.10 22.08
N LEU A 137 -31.89 9.15 22.03
CA LEU A 137 -30.77 9.20 21.09
C LEU A 137 -31.25 9.12 19.64
N THR A 138 -30.80 10.08 18.84
CA THR A 138 -31.08 10.19 17.40
C THR A 138 -29.81 9.97 16.57
N HIS A 139 -28.63 10.30 17.10
CA HIS A 139 -27.35 10.15 16.41
C HIS A 139 -26.34 9.49 17.34
N LEU A 140 -25.81 8.34 16.91
CA LEU A 140 -24.75 7.62 17.62
C LEU A 140 -23.59 7.37 16.67
N ASN A 141 -22.45 8.01 16.94
CA ASN A 141 -21.21 7.78 16.20
C ASN A 141 -20.10 7.31 17.16
N LEU A 142 -19.70 6.05 16.99
CA LEU A 142 -18.60 5.41 17.70
C LEU A 142 -17.51 4.91 16.73
N SER A 143 -17.49 5.40 15.49
CA SER A 143 -16.57 4.92 14.45
C SER A 143 -15.11 5.13 14.81
N ASN A 144 -14.24 4.27 14.30
CA ASN A 144 -12.78 4.42 14.40
C ASN A 144 -12.30 4.62 15.86
N SER A 145 -12.87 3.84 16.79
CA SER A 145 -12.66 4.01 18.24
C SER A 145 -12.15 2.76 18.97
N CYS A 146 -11.72 1.76 18.22
CA CYS A 146 -11.17 0.47 18.70
C CYS A 146 -12.14 -0.39 19.52
N PHE A 147 -13.45 -0.29 19.28
CA PHE A 147 -14.38 -1.20 19.91
C PHE A 147 -14.28 -2.60 19.30
N HIS A 148 -14.41 -3.64 20.13
CA HIS A 148 -14.30 -5.02 19.68
C HIS A 148 -15.30 -5.94 20.37
N GLY A 149 -15.48 -7.14 19.82
CA GLY A 149 -16.45 -8.12 20.33
C GLY A 149 -17.86 -7.90 19.79
N GLN A 150 -18.87 -8.41 20.48
CA GLN A 150 -20.25 -8.38 19.98
C GLN A 150 -20.92 -7.01 20.23
N ILE A 151 -21.73 -6.57 19.27
CA ILE A 151 -22.56 -5.36 19.41
C ILE A 151 -23.76 -5.67 20.35
N PRO A 152 -24.01 -4.84 21.38
CA PRO A 152 -25.11 -5.02 22.33
C PRO A 152 -26.49 -4.84 21.66
N MET A 153 -27.47 -5.67 22.04
CA MET A 153 -28.82 -5.63 21.47
C MET A 153 -29.60 -4.38 21.94
N GLU A 154 -29.19 -3.77 23.04
CA GLU A 154 -29.73 -2.55 23.62
C GLU A 154 -29.74 -1.40 22.60
N ILE A 155 -28.75 -1.33 21.70
CA ILE A 155 -28.72 -0.31 20.63
C ILE A 155 -29.94 -0.45 19.68
N SER A 156 -30.43 -1.66 19.44
CA SER A 156 -31.64 -1.88 18.61
C SER A 156 -32.91 -1.29 19.22
N GLN A 157 -32.93 -1.03 20.53
CA GLN A 157 -34.07 -0.49 21.25
C GLN A 157 -34.17 1.03 21.14
N LEU A 158 -33.14 1.69 20.59
CA LEU A 158 -33.10 3.12 20.35
C LEU A 158 -33.94 3.49 19.12
N THR A 159 -35.26 3.40 19.26
CA THR A 159 -36.22 3.56 18.15
C THR A 159 -36.30 4.98 17.58
N ARG A 160 -35.53 5.93 18.11
CA ARG A 160 -35.41 7.31 17.60
C ARG A 160 -34.14 7.55 16.78
N LEU A 161 -33.27 6.55 16.65
CA LEU A 161 -32.05 6.67 15.86
C LEU A 161 -32.35 7.00 14.40
N VAL A 162 -31.70 8.06 13.94
CA VAL A 162 -31.67 8.58 12.57
C VAL A 162 -30.32 8.23 11.92
N SER A 163 -29.22 8.32 12.66
CA SER A 163 -27.89 7.94 12.19
C SER A 163 -27.18 7.02 13.18
N LEU A 164 -26.64 5.91 12.68
CA LEU A 164 -25.84 4.95 13.44
C LEU A 164 -24.54 4.66 12.70
N ASP A 165 -23.42 4.96 13.35
CA ASP A 165 -22.08 4.70 12.83
C ASP A 165 -21.23 3.95 13.87
N LEU A 166 -20.92 2.69 13.55
CA LEU A 166 -20.04 1.81 14.33
C LEU A 166 -18.82 1.37 13.51
N SER A 167 -18.56 2.03 12.39
CA SER A 167 -17.59 1.59 11.36
C SER A 167 -16.12 1.64 11.79
N ASN A 168 -15.27 0.91 11.04
CA ASN A 168 -13.81 1.05 11.00
C ASN A 168 -13.10 0.91 12.36
N GLN A 169 -13.56 -0.01 13.22
CA GLN A 169 -12.94 -0.21 14.53
C GLN A 169 -11.53 -0.80 14.47
N ASP A 170 -11.14 -1.34 13.32
CA ASP A 170 -9.83 -1.89 12.98
C ASP A 170 -8.79 -0.83 12.57
N SER A 171 -9.21 0.37 12.16
CA SER A 171 -8.29 1.42 11.68
C SER A 171 -7.28 1.87 12.75
N CYS A 172 -7.53 1.65 14.03
CA CYS A 172 -6.56 1.97 15.07
C CYS A 172 -5.36 1.02 15.15
N TYR A 173 -5.44 -0.20 14.61
CA TYR A 173 -4.29 -1.11 14.50
C TYR A 173 -3.21 -0.57 13.55
N LEU A 174 -3.60 0.26 12.59
CA LEU A 174 -2.66 0.93 11.66
C LEU A 174 -1.94 2.11 12.31
N ARG A 175 -2.54 2.76 13.32
CA ARG A 175 -1.95 3.92 14.00
C ARG A 175 -0.98 3.55 15.11
N TYR A 176 -1.13 2.36 15.70
CA TYR A 176 -0.31 1.88 16.79
C TYR A 176 0.06 0.41 16.53
N PRO A 177 1.29 0.10 16.09
CA PRO A 177 1.75 -1.27 15.91
C PRO A 177 1.91 -1.92 17.28
N LEU A 178 0.80 -2.39 17.86
CA LEU A 178 0.79 -3.19 19.07
C LEU A 178 1.00 -4.67 18.69
N PRO A 179 1.70 -5.44 19.54
CA PRO A 179 1.92 -6.86 19.29
C PRO A 179 0.60 -7.60 19.09
N SER A 180 0.58 -8.42 18.05
CA SER A 180 -0.51 -9.21 17.47
C SER A 180 -1.11 -10.27 18.41
N VAL A 181 -1.66 -9.84 19.54
CA VAL A 181 -2.46 -10.70 20.42
C VAL A 181 -3.93 -10.54 20.04
N PHE A 182 -4.42 -11.43 19.16
CA PHE A 182 -5.82 -11.73 18.81
C PHE A 182 -6.90 -10.87 19.51
N LYS A 183 -7.17 -9.68 18.98
CA LYS A 183 -8.41 -8.95 19.33
C LYS A 183 -9.46 -9.27 18.27
N GLN A 184 -10.58 -9.85 18.72
CA GLN A 184 -11.70 -10.19 17.85
C GLN A 184 -12.25 -8.91 17.18
N PRO A 185 -12.65 -8.93 15.91
CA PRO A 185 -13.28 -7.78 15.28
C PRO A 185 -14.59 -7.40 16.01
N LEU A 186 -15.05 -6.16 15.84
CA LEU A 186 -16.43 -5.82 16.21
C LEU A 186 -17.35 -6.67 15.33
N LYS A 187 -18.33 -7.34 15.95
CA LYS A 187 -19.18 -8.32 15.27
C LYS A 187 -20.64 -8.20 15.62
N LEU A 188 -21.47 -8.64 14.69
CA LEU A 188 -22.91 -8.80 14.83
C LEU A 188 -23.27 -10.26 14.52
N GLU A 189 -23.25 -11.09 15.55
CA GLU A 189 -23.50 -12.54 15.47
C GLU A 189 -24.79 -12.94 16.18
N ASN A 190 -24.96 -12.51 17.44
CA ASN A 190 -26.13 -12.82 18.24
C ASN A 190 -26.59 -11.59 19.05
N PRO A 191 -27.73 -10.97 18.70
CA PRO A 191 -28.67 -11.36 17.65
C PRO A 191 -28.18 -11.02 16.23
N ASP A 192 -28.85 -11.61 15.24
CA ASP A 192 -28.49 -11.40 13.83
C ASP A 192 -28.80 -9.98 13.33
N PHE A 193 -28.25 -9.63 12.17
CA PHE A 193 -28.40 -8.30 11.57
C PHE A 193 -29.87 -7.89 11.37
N LYS A 194 -30.72 -8.83 10.94
CA LYS A 194 -32.14 -8.53 10.70
C LYS A 194 -32.85 -8.17 12.00
N THR A 195 -32.59 -8.91 13.06
CA THR A 195 -33.16 -8.69 14.39
C THR A 195 -32.67 -7.37 14.97
N PHE A 196 -31.37 -7.07 14.80
CA PHE A 196 -30.77 -5.82 15.25
C PHE A 196 -31.42 -4.58 14.62
N ILE A 197 -31.68 -4.58 13.32
CA ILE A 197 -32.27 -3.41 12.63
C ILE A 197 -33.80 -3.31 12.77
N GLN A 198 -34.47 -4.34 13.29
CA GLN A 198 -35.94 -4.50 13.21
C GLN A 198 -36.74 -3.30 13.73
N ASN A 199 -36.23 -2.65 14.78
CA ASN A 199 -36.89 -1.52 15.44
C ASN A 199 -36.33 -0.16 15.03
N LEU A 200 -35.27 -0.11 14.21
CA LEU A 200 -34.55 1.10 13.82
C LEU A 200 -35.13 1.75 12.55
N LYS A 201 -36.45 1.77 12.43
CA LYS A 201 -37.18 2.25 11.23
C LYS A 201 -36.90 3.71 10.83
N PRO A 202 -36.61 4.65 11.76
CA PRO A 202 -36.30 6.03 11.39
C PRO A 202 -34.91 6.23 10.77
N LEU A 203 -34.03 5.23 10.79
CA LEU A 203 -32.67 5.38 10.27
C LEU A 203 -32.68 5.88 8.82
N THR A 204 -31.92 6.96 8.61
CA THR A 204 -31.57 7.52 7.32
C THR A 204 -30.12 7.17 6.95
N GLU A 205 -29.27 6.90 7.93
CA GLU A 205 -27.86 6.60 7.71
C GLU A 205 -27.40 5.42 8.56
N LEU A 206 -26.75 4.45 7.92
CA LEU A 206 -26.19 3.28 8.59
C LEU A 206 -24.78 2.99 8.07
N TYR A 207 -23.79 3.05 8.96
CA TYR A 207 -22.39 2.76 8.68
C TYR A 207 -21.89 1.66 9.61
N LEU A 208 -21.54 0.52 9.02
CA LEU A 208 -21.00 -0.64 9.73
C LEU A 208 -19.74 -1.18 9.05
N ASP A 209 -19.01 -0.37 8.28
CA ASP A 209 -17.80 -0.84 7.59
C ASP A 209 -16.82 -1.53 8.55
N SER A 210 -16.22 -2.64 8.11
CA SER A 210 -15.35 -3.52 8.90
C SER A 210 -16.00 -4.17 10.14
N VAL A 211 -17.33 -4.11 10.30
CA VAL A 211 -18.05 -4.91 11.32
C VAL A 211 -18.34 -6.29 10.76
N TYR A 212 -17.83 -7.33 11.40
CA TYR A 212 -18.08 -8.70 10.97
C TYR A 212 -19.54 -9.11 11.24
N ILE A 213 -20.34 -9.24 10.19
CA ILE A 213 -21.74 -9.67 10.30
C ILE A 213 -21.79 -11.18 10.06
N SER A 214 -22.12 -11.95 11.11
CA SER A 214 -22.07 -13.42 11.03
C SER A 214 -23.10 -13.96 10.03
N THR A 215 -22.68 -14.92 9.21
CA THR A 215 -23.39 -15.32 8.01
C THR A 215 -24.44 -16.41 8.26
N GLN A 216 -25.72 -16.01 8.37
CA GLN A 216 -26.82 -16.67 7.62
C GLN A 216 -27.08 -15.93 6.29
N SER A 217 -26.01 -15.42 5.69
CA SER A 217 -25.87 -14.15 4.93
C SER A 217 -26.64 -13.97 3.64
N THR A 218 -27.50 -14.87 3.18
CA THR A 218 -28.17 -14.65 1.88
C THR A 218 -29.25 -13.56 1.89
N LYS A 219 -29.67 -13.06 3.07
CA LYS A 219 -30.86 -12.17 3.19
C LYS A 219 -30.61 -10.78 3.78
N TRP A 220 -29.36 -10.35 3.99
CA TRP A 220 -29.07 -9.02 4.55
C TRP A 220 -29.72 -7.92 3.69
N CYS A 221 -29.62 -8.03 2.37
CA CYS A 221 -30.14 -7.03 1.42
C CYS A 221 -31.67 -6.94 1.46
N GLU A 222 -32.36 -8.08 1.54
CA GLU A 222 -33.82 -8.14 1.69
C GLU A 222 -34.26 -7.57 3.06
N ALA A 223 -33.56 -7.93 4.14
CA ALA A 223 -33.81 -7.41 5.47
C ALA A 223 -33.68 -5.89 5.52
N THR A 224 -32.58 -5.33 5.00
CA THR A 224 -32.36 -3.89 4.93
C THR A 224 -33.47 -3.19 4.15
N SER A 225 -33.74 -3.64 2.93
CA SER A 225 -34.74 -2.99 2.05
C SER A 225 -36.17 -3.07 2.57
N THR A 226 -36.50 -4.08 3.37
CA THR A 226 -37.85 -4.23 3.95
C THR A 226 -38.05 -3.39 5.21
N VAL A 227 -37.03 -3.29 6.05
CA VAL A 227 -37.08 -2.62 7.36
C VAL A 227 -36.74 -1.13 7.27
N LEU A 228 -35.64 -0.77 6.60
CA LEU A 228 -35.07 0.58 6.60
C LEU A 228 -35.51 1.38 5.35
N ARG A 229 -36.79 1.73 5.29
CA ARG A 229 -37.38 2.39 4.10
C ARG A 229 -36.98 3.86 3.90
N ASN A 230 -36.49 4.51 4.96
CA ASN A 230 -36.09 5.92 4.96
C ASN A 230 -34.58 6.12 4.70
N LEU A 231 -33.88 5.04 4.38
CA LEU A 231 -32.42 5.04 4.26
C LEU A 231 -31.96 5.90 3.07
N HIS A 232 -31.04 6.81 3.35
CA HIS A 232 -30.33 7.65 2.40
C HIS A 232 -28.91 7.12 2.15
N VAL A 233 -28.23 6.67 3.20
CA VAL A 233 -26.87 6.14 3.13
C VAL A 233 -26.81 4.74 3.75
N LEU A 234 -26.21 3.80 3.01
CA LEU A 234 -25.84 2.49 3.52
C LEU A 234 -24.36 2.21 3.21
N SER A 235 -23.59 1.95 4.27
CA SER A 235 -22.17 1.59 4.16
C SER A 235 -21.91 0.31 4.96
N LEU A 236 -21.63 -0.79 4.25
CA LEU A 236 -21.37 -2.12 4.83
C LEU A 236 -20.13 -2.77 4.20
N SER A 237 -19.07 -2.01 3.95
CA SER A 237 -17.83 -2.49 3.36
C SER A 237 -17.10 -3.45 4.31
N ASN A 238 -16.41 -4.45 3.78
CA ASN A 238 -15.61 -5.42 4.55
C ASN A 238 -16.38 -6.10 5.70
N CYS A 239 -17.69 -6.30 5.55
CA CYS A 239 -18.56 -6.85 6.60
C CYS A 239 -18.67 -8.38 6.57
N GLY A 240 -18.00 -9.04 5.62
CA GLY A 240 -18.11 -10.49 5.38
C GLY A 240 -19.45 -10.89 4.73
N LEU A 241 -20.12 -9.96 4.03
CA LEU A 241 -21.41 -10.23 3.38
C LEU A 241 -21.22 -11.15 2.18
N THR A 242 -22.03 -12.20 2.08
CA THR A 242 -22.03 -13.12 0.94
C THR A 242 -23.45 -13.23 0.35
N GLY A 243 -23.56 -13.81 -0.85
CA GLY A 243 -24.86 -14.01 -1.51
C GLY A 243 -25.25 -12.88 -2.47
N PRO A 244 -26.35 -13.05 -3.21
CA PRO A 244 -26.67 -12.19 -4.36
C PRO A 244 -27.13 -10.80 -3.93
N PHE A 245 -26.75 -9.79 -4.72
CA PHE A 245 -27.26 -8.43 -4.56
C PHE A 245 -28.76 -8.37 -4.92
N CYS A 246 -29.60 -7.85 -4.02
CA CYS A 246 -31.04 -7.77 -4.23
C CYS A 246 -31.44 -6.45 -4.90
N SER A 247 -32.32 -6.53 -5.91
CA SER A 247 -32.81 -5.33 -6.63
C SER A 247 -33.72 -4.43 -5.78
N SER A 248 -34.26 -4.92 -4.66
CA SER A 248 -35.16 -4.14 -3.79
C SER A 248 -34.46 -3.00 -3.07
N LEU A 249 -33.16 -3.12 -2.79
CA LEU A 249 -32.39 -2.07 -2.14
C LEU A 249 -32.30 -0.81 -3.01
N LEU A 250 -32.15 -0.98 -4.33
CA LEU A 250 -32.12 0.13 -5.30
C LEU A 250 -33.47 0.80 -5.52
N ARG A 251 -34.57 0.18 -5.05
CA ARG A 251 -35.94 0.73 -5.09
C ARG A 251 -36.25 1.62 -3.89
N LEU A 252 -35.34 1.70 -2.91
CA LEU A 252 -35.55 2.58 -1.77
C LEU A 252 -35.65 4.04 -2.26
N PRO A 253 -36.71 4.77 -1.88
CA PRO A 253 -37.05 6.06 -2.49
C PRO A 253 -36.06 7.18 -2.16
N PHE A 254 -35.21 6.98 -1.14
CA PHE A 254 -34.27 7.98 -0.66
C PHE A 254 -32.80 7.55 -0.73
N LEU A 255 -32.51 6.30 -1.09
CA LEU A 255 -31.14 5.76 -1.05
C LEU A 255 -30.26 6.42 -2.10
N SER A 256 -29.42 7.37 -1.68
CA SER A 256 -28.51 8.13 -2.52
C SER A 256 -27.11 7.54 -2.56
N ASN A 257 -26.66 6.92 -1.47
CA ASN A 257 -25.28 6.44 -1.33
C ASN A 257 -25.26 4.98 -0.88
N LEU A 258 -24.55 4.14 -1.63
CA LEU A 258 -24.42 2.72 -1.34
C LEU A 258 -22.96 2.28 -1.48
N PHE A 259 -22.37 1.83 -0.38
CA PHE A 259 -20.97 1.40 -0.30
C PHE A 259 -20.88 0.00 0.27
N LEU A 260 -20.36 -0.94 -0.51
CA LEU A 260 -20.31 -2.37 -0.15
C LEU A 260 -18.96 -3.00 -0.46
N ALA A 261 -17.89 -2.20 -0.53
CA ALA A 261 -16.57 -2.67 -0.95
C ALA A 261 -16.07 -3.89 -0.15
N GLY A 262 -15.32 -4.79 -0.77
CA GLY A 262 -14.70 -5.94 -0.12
C GLY A 262 -15.66 -7.04 0.36
N ASN A 263 -16.90 -7.09 -0.16
CA ASN A 263 -17.85 -8.16 0.14
C ASN A 263 -18.03 -9.11 -1.06
N PRO A 264 -17.92 -10.43 -0.91
CA PRO A 264 -18.05 -11.40 -2.02
C PRO A 264 -19.51 -11.60 -2.51
N ILE A 265 -20.08 -10.57 -3.13
CA ILE A 265 -21.46 -10.50 -3.65
C ILE A 265 -21.65 -11.32 -4.95
N SER A 266 -20.55 -11.61 -5.68
CA SER A 266 -20.46 -12.49 -6.86
C SER A 266 -21.10 -11.99 -8.17
N TYR A 267 -22.34 -11.51 -8.18
CA TYR A 267 -22.98 -10.96 -9.40
C TYR A 267 -24.12 -9.97 -9.12
N LEU A 268 -24.40 -9.09 -10.10
CA LEU A 268 -25.52 -8.15 -10.08
C LEU A 268 -26.78 -8.75 -10.73
N PRO A 269 -27.99 -8.46 -10.22
CA PRO A 269 -29.23 -9.01 -10.77
C PRO A 269 -29.58 -8.43 -12.15
N PRO A 270 -30.17 -9.20 -13.09
CA PRO A 270 -30.44 -8.76 -14.47
C PRO A 270 -31.36 -7.53 -14.62
N ASN A 271 -32.21 -7.26 -13.62
CA ASN A 271 -33.14 -6.12 -13.62
C ASN A 271 -32.62 -4.92 -12.81
N PHE A 272 -31.30 -4.81 -12.62
CA PHE A 272 -30.65 -3.75 -11.83
C PHE A 272 -31.14 -2.33 -12.17
N LEU A 273 -31.60 -2.11 -13.41
CA LEU A 273 -31.87 -0.80 -14.00
C LEU A 273 -33.33 -0.47 -14.35
N LYS A 274 -34.29 -1.38 -14.15
CA LYS A 274 -35.72 -1.06 -14.43
C LYS A 274 -36.34 -0.06 -13.44
N ILE A 275 -35.51 0.59 -12.62
CA ILE A 275 -35.91 1.31 -11.41
C ILE A 275 -35.40 2.74 -11.53
N LYS A 276 -36.29 3.73 -11.39
CA LYS A 276 -35.89 5.13 -11.16
C LYS A 276 -35.22 5.21 -9.78
N SER A 277 -33.92 4.95 -9.74
CA SER A 277 -33.14 5.00 -8.50
C SER A 277 -32.71 6.44 -8.20
N PRO A 278 -32.78 6.89 -6.93
CA PRO A 278 -32.27 8.20 -6.53
C PRO A 278 -30.76 8.21 -6.29
N LEU A 279 -30.05 7.10 -6.58
CA LEU A 279 -28.62 6.95 -6.37
C LEU A 279 -27.80 8.10 -6.98
N VAL A 280 -26.83 8.53 -6.18
CA VAL A 280 -25.84 9.56 -6.47
C VAL A 280 -24.44 8.95 -6.46
N SER A 281 -24.18 8.01 -5.53
CA SER A 281 -22.88 7.35 -5.38
C SER A 281 -23.02 5.85 -5.14
N LEU A 282 -22.23 5.05 -5.85
CA LEU A 282 -22.18 3.60 -5.72
C LEU A 282 -20.71 3.13 -5.66
N SER A 283 -20.36 2.36 -4.63
CA SER A 283 -19.07 1.65 -4.55
C SER A 283 -19.29 0.15 -4.34
N LEU A 284 -18.73 -0.65 -5.24
CA LEU A 284 -18.72 -2.12 -5.22
C LEU A 284 -17.30 -2.64 -5.47
N VAL A 285 -16.29 -1.96 -4.94
CA VAL A 285 -14.88 -2.32 -5.11
C VAL A 285 -14.62 -3.72 -4.54
N SER A 286 -13.84 -4.54 -5.25
CA SER A 286 -13.37 -5.84 -4.76
C SER A 286 -14.53 -6.74 -4.24
N CYS A 287 -15.67 -6.74 -4.95
CA CYS A 287 -16.88 -7.46 -4.56
C CYS A 287 -17.02 -8.85 -5.21
N ASN A 288 -15.94 -9.32 -5.86
CA ASN A 288 -15.89 -10.53 -6.67
C ASN A 288 -17.00 -10.56 -7.76
N LEU A 289 -17.39 -9.38 -8.27
CA LEU A 289 -18.41 -9.28 -9.31
C LEU A 289 -17.89 -9.91 -10.61
N SER A 290 -18.79 -10.61 -11.29
CA SER A 290 -18.51 -11.30 -12.55
C SER A 290 -19.60 -11.00 -13.58
N ARG A 291 -19.37 -11.42 -14.84
CA ARG A 291 -20.27 -11.20 -16.00
C ARG A 291 -20.31 -9.73 -16.42
N TYR A 292 -21.41 -9.28 -17.01
CA TYR A 292 -21.54 -7.93 -17.56
C TYR A 292 -22.13 -6.95 -16.56
N PHE A 293 -21.50 -5.78 -16.45
CA PHE A 293 -22.01 -4.67 -15.67
C PHE A 293 -23.12 -3.91 -16.44
N PRO A 294 -24.24 -3.56 -15.77
CA PRO A 294 -25.34 -2.79 -16.35
C PRO A 294 -24.97 -1.31 -16.52
N THR A 295 -24.36 -0.92 -17.65
CA THR A 295 -23.75 0.40 -17.83
C THR A 295 -24.73 1.56 -17.99
N GLU A 296 -26.02 1.28 -18.15
CA GLU A 296 -27.05 2.33 -18.17
C GLU A 296 -27.19 3.05 -16.81
N ILE A 297 -26.64 2.49 -15.72
CA ILE A 297 -26.54 3.21 -14.44
C ILE A 297 -25.70 4.48 -14.55
N LEU A 298 -24.71 4.49 -15.47
CA LEU A 298 -23.87 5.65 -15.78
C LEU A 298 -24.65 6.79 -16.44
N LEU A 299 -25.87 6.50 -16.93
CA LEU A 299 -26.75 7.46 -17.59
C LEU A 299 -27.81 8.04 -16.65
N LEU A 300 -27.86 7.62 -15.38
CA LEU A 300 -28.84 8.13 -14.42
C LEU A 300 -28.57 9.62 -14.11
N PRO A 301 -29.61 10.46 -14.08
CA PRO A 301 -29.45 11.93 -14.01
C PRO A 301 -28.85 12.44 -12.70
N LYS A 302 -28.94 11.64 -11.62
CA LYS A 302 -28.39 11.99 -10.30
C LYS A 302 -27.03 11.35 -10.02
N MET A 303 -26.59 10.42 -10.86
CA MET A 303 -25.36 9.66 -10.63
C MET A 303 -24.16 10.58 -10.80
N LYS A 304 -23.33 10.64 -9.76
CA LYS A 304 -22.12 11.47 -9.71
C LYS A 304 -20.87 10.63 -9.55
N SER A 305 -20.94 9.50 -8.86
CA SER A 305 -19.75 8.70 -8.53
C SER A 305 -20.06 7.22 -8.65
N ILE A 306 -19.26 6.50 -9.44
CA ILE A 306 -19.30 5.05 -9.51
C ILE A 306 -17.87 4.52 -9.37
N ASP A 307 -17.72 3.58 -8.44
CA ASP A 307 -16.50 2.80 -8.26
C ASP A 307 -16.83 1.31 -8.21
N ILE A 308 -16.37 0.58 -9.21
CA ILE A 308 -16.52 -0.88 -9.32
C ILE A 308 -15.17 -1.56 -9.56
N SER A 309 -14.09 -0.91 -9.14
CA SER A 309 -12.73 -1.39 -9.34
C SER A 309 -12.45 -2.73 -8.65
N GLU A 310 -11.35 -3.37 -9.04
CA GLU A 310 -10.88 -4.66 -8.48
C GLU A 310 -11.89 -5.80 -8.61
N ASN A 311 -12.76 -5.74 -9.62
CA ASN A 311 -13.63 -6.85 -10.00
C ASN A 311 -13.11 -7.47 -11.31
N TYR A 312 -12.02 -8.23 -11.20
CA TYR A 312 -11.24 -8.75 -12.34
C TYR A 312 -12.07 -9.55 -13.37
N ALA A 313 -13.18 -10.19 -12.94
CA ALA A 313 -14.07 -10.97 -13.81
C ALA A 313 -15.28 -10.18 -14.37
N LEU A 314 -15.41 -8.89 -14.04
CA LEU A 314 -16.52 -8.03 -14.43
C LEU A 314 -16.25 -7.38 -15.79
N GLY A 315 -16.97 -7.81 -16.82
CA GLY A 315 -16.97 -7.18 -18.14
C GLY A 315 -18.00 -6.07 -18.28
N GLY A 316 -17.91 -5.31 -19.37
CA GLY A 316 -18.82 -4.21 -19.68
C GLY A 316 -18.31 -3.37 -20.86
N GLN A 317 -19.16 -2.48 -21.37
CA GLN A 317 -18.80 -1.50 -22.40
C GLN A 317 -19.41 -0.15 -22.04
N LEU A 318 -18.64 0.93 -22.15
CA LEU A 318 -19.14 2.27 -21.85
C LEU A 318 -20.21 2.69 -22.88
N PRO A 319 -21.32 3.30 -22.43
CA PRO A 319 -22.38 3.77 -23.31
C PRO A 319 -22.03 5.14 -23.90
N GLU A 320 -22.82 5.59 -24.87
CA GLU A 320 -22.78 6.99 -25.30
C GLU A 320 -23.35 7.90 -24.20
N PHE A 321 -22.62 8.95 -23.83
CA PHE A 321 -22.99 9.87 -22.76
C PHE A 321 -23.77 11.09 -23.28
N PRO A 322 -24.90 11.48 -22.65
CA PRO A 322 -25.63 12.69 -23.01
C PRO A 322 -24.92 13.97 -22.53
N LEU A 323 -25.20 15.10 -23.18
CA LEU A 323 -24.59 16.43 -22.88
C LEU A 323 -24.74 16.89 -21.42
N ASN A 324 -25.83 16.52 -20.74
CA ASN A 324 -26.14 16.95 -19.37
C ASN A 324 -25.88 15.86 -18.32
N ASN A 325 -24.92 14.96 -18.58
CA ASN A 325 -24.58 13.92 -17.61
C ASN A 325 -23.90 14.53 -16.37
N ALA A 326 -24.30 14.09 -15.17
CA ALA A 326 -23.85 14.63 -13.89
C ALA A 326 -22.60 13.92 -13.31
N LEU A 327 -22.05 12.92 -14.01
CA LEU A 327 -20.94 12.09 -13.54
C LEU A 327 -19.68 12.94 -13.29
N GLN A 328 -19.10 12.73 -12.11
CA GLN A 328 -17.89 13.40 -11.62
C GLN A 328 -16.74 12.41 -11.47
N ILE A 329 -17.03 11.19 -11.02
CA ILE A 329 -16.04 10.15 -10.77
C ILE A 329 -16.51 8.86 -11.44
N LEU A 330 -15.64 8.31 -12.29
CA LEU A 330 -15.81 6.99 -12.89
C LEU A 330 -14.54 6.17 -12.66
N THR A 331 -14.64 5.16 -11.79
CA THR A 331 -13.55 4.23 -11.48
C THR A 331 -14.01 2.81 -11.78
N ILE A 332 -13.40 2.18 -12.78
CA ILE A 332 -13.69 0.80 -13.18
C ILE A 332 -12.41 -0.03 -13.34
N SER A 333 -11.31 0.42 -12.74
CA SER A 333 -9.99 -0.16 -12.90
C SER A 333 -9.90 -1.61 -12.43
N SER A 334 -8.96 -2.37 -13.01
CA SER A 334 -8.79 -3.81 -12.73
C SER A 334 -10.10 -4.60 -12.94
N THR A 335 -10.74 -4.38 -14.08
CA THR A 335 -11.94 -5.11 -14.54
C THR A 335 -11.77 -5.59 -15.97
N ASN A 336 -12.68 -6.46 -16.42
CA ASN A 336 -12.69 -6.98 -17.80
C ASN A 336 -13.49 -6.08 -18.77
N PHE A 337 -13.72 -4.81 -18.44
CA PHE A 337 -14.36 -3.84 -19.35
C PHE A 337 -13.58 -3.71 -20.66
N SER A 338 -14.28 -3.56 -21.77
CA SER A 338 -13.69 -3.57 -23.10
C SER A 338 -14.43 -2.63 -24.06
N GLY A 339 -13.97 -2.58 -25.32
CA GLY A 339 -14.55 -1.75 -26.36
C GLY A 339 -13.73 -0.48 -26.63
N LYS A 340 -14.24 0.34 -27.54
CA LYS A 340 -13.69 1.68 -27.80
C LYS A 340 -14.28 2.67 -26.82
N LEU A 341 -13.50 3.70 -26.45
CA LEU A 341 -14.08 4.85 -25.76
C LEU A 341 -14.96 5.65 -26.73
N PRO A 342 -16.18 6.03 -26.34
CA PRO A 342 -17.07 6.80 -27.19
C PRO A 342 -16.62 8.27 -27.27
N GLU A 343 -16.81 8.91 -28.42
CA GLU A 343 -16.54 10.35 -28.58
C GLU A 343 -17.37 11.22 -27.63
N SER A 344 -18.55 10.73 -27.22
CA SER A 344 -19.38 11.40 -26.22
C SER A 344 -18.77 11.43 -24.82
N ILE A 345 -17.63 10.80 -24.54
CA ILE A 345 -16.93 10.97 -23.26
C ILE A 345 -16.66 12.46 -22.96
N GLY A 346 -16.42 13.27 -23.99
CA GLY A 346 -16.27 14.73 -23.88
C GLY A 346 -17.51 15.49 -23.40
N ASN A 347 -18.67 14.83 -23.33
CA ASN A 347 -19.92 15.39 -22.77
C ASN A 347 -19.94 15.38 -21.24
N LEU A 348 -19.05 14.64 -20.58
CA LEU A 348 -18.97 14.55 -19.12
C LEU A 348 -18.33 15.80 -18.50
N LYS A 349 -18.97 16.96 -18.64
CA LYS A 349 -18.38 18.27 -18.27
C LYS A 349 -18.08 18.43 -16.78
N PHE A 350 -18.65 17.60 -15.91
CA PHE A 350 -18.38 17.59 -14.47
C PHE A 350 -17.35 16.54 -14.04
N LEU A 351 -16.81 15.75 -14.98
CA LEU A 351 -15.85 14.68 -14.68
C LEU A 351 -14.56 15.27 -14.13
N THR A 352 -14.17 14.82 -12.95
CA THR A 352 -12.92 15.17 -12.26
C THR A 352 -11.95 13.99 -12.23
N ASN A 353 -12.45 12.76 -12.16
CA ASN A 353 -11.64 11.55 -12.16
C ASN A 353 -12.17 10.51 -13.14
N LEU A 354 -11.33 10.09 -14.06
CA LEU A 354 -11.58 8.95 -14.95
C LEU A 354 -10.46 7.93 -14.76
N ASP A 355 -10.80 6.77 -14.20
CA ASP A 355 -9.87 5.70 -13.89
C ASP A 355 -10.34 4.38 -14.51
N LEU A 356 -9.68 4.02 -15.61
CA LEU A 356 -9.91 2.84 -16.44
C LEU A 356 -8.69 1.92 -16.46
N ASN A 357 -7.76 2.08 -15.51
CA ASN A 357 -6.52 1.32 -15.43
C ASN A 357 -6.76 -0.20 -15.48
N GLY A 358 -5.89 -0.96 -16.17
CA GLY A 358 -5.92 -2.42 -16.10
C GLY A 358 -7.22 -3.03 -16.62
N CYS A 359 -7.71 -2.53 -17.75
CA CYS A 359 -8.91 -3.01 -18.43
C CYS A 359 -8.56 -3.55 -19.84
N ASN A 360 -9.57 -3.85 -20.67
CA ASN A 360 -9.40 -4.33 -22.04
C ASN A 360 -9.89 -3.32 -23.09
N PHE A 361 -9.83 -2.01 -22.82
CA PHE A 361 -10.20 -0.99 -23.82
C PHE A 361 -9.22 -1.00 -25.00
N PHE A 362 -9.71 -0.65 -26.20
CA PHE A 362 -8.89 -0.62 -27.42
C PHE A 362 -9.31 0.50 -28.37
N GLY A 363 -8.50 0.73 -29.40
CA GLY A 363 -8.71 1.79 -30.39
C GLY A 363 -8.12 3.13 -29.95
N GLN A 364 -8.49 4.21 -30.63
CA GLN A 364 -7.94 5.53 -30.36
C GLN A 364 -8.57 6.16 -29.12
N ILE A 365 -7.78 6.97 -28.41
CA ILE A 365 -8.29 7.85 -27.36
C ILE A 365 -9.08 8.99 -28.04
N PRO A 366 -10.38 9.18 -27.72
CA PRO A 366 -11.19 10.22 -28.33
C PRO A 366 -10.61 11.61 -28.10
N SER A 367 -10.57 12.43 -29.15
CA SER A 367 -10.03 13.80 -29.05
C SER A 367 -10.84 14.69 -28.11
N SER A 368 -12.12 14.38 -27.93
CA SER A 368 -13.05 15.09 -27.04
C SER A 368 -12.65 15.05 -25.56
N ILE A 369 -11.82 14.08 -25.14
CA ILE A 369 -11.30 13.98 -23.77
C ILE A 369 -10.42 15.18 -23.39
N ALA A 370 -9.76 15.79 -24.39
CA ALA A 370 -8.92 16.97 -24.22
C ALA A 370 -9.74 18.26 -23.96
N ASN A 371 -11.08 18.17 -23.90
CA ASN A 371 -12.00 19.28 -23.63
C ASN A 371 -12.81 19.09 -22.33
N LEU A 372 -12.32 18.23 -21.41
CA LEU A 372 -12.93 18.00 -20.10
C LEU A 372 -12.34 18.98 -19.07
N THR A 373 -12.97 20.14 -18.96
CA THR A 373 -12.40 21.29 -18.23
C THR A 373 -12.23 21.08 -16.72
N ASN A 374 -13.00 20.16 -16.12
CA ASN A 374 -12.93 19.82 -14.70
C ASN A 374 -12.05 18.59 -14.41
N LEU A 375 -11.48 17.95 -15.43
CA LEU A 375 -10.70 16.73 -15.27
C LEU A 375 -9.42 17.02 -14.51
N VAL A 376 -9.18 16.25 -13.44
CA VAL A 376 -8.01 16.33 -12.56
C VAL A 376 -7.11 15.12 -12.74
N LYS A 377 -7.70 13.93 -12.79
CA LYS A 377 -6.98 12.67 -13.02
C LYS A 377 -7.58 11.93 -14.22
N LEU A 378 -6.70 11.56 -15.14
CA LEU A 378 -6.98 10.63 -16.23
C LEU A 378 -6.01 9.46 -16.15
N ASP A 379 -6.54 8.28 -15.85
CA ASP A 379 -5.77 7.04 -15.80
C ASP A 379 -6.42 6.01 -16.73
N ILE A 380 -5.75 5.76 -17.84
CA ILE A 380 -6.16 4.75 -18.84
C ILE A 380 -5.00 3.78 -19.13
N SER A 381 -4.09 3.67 -18.17
CA SER A 381 -2.91 2.83 -18.24
C SER A 381 -3.27 1.33 -18.28
N TYR A 382 -2.33 0.50 -18.76
CA TYR A 382 -2.49 -0.95 -18.88
C TYR A 382 -3.77 -1.35 -19.62
N ASN A 383 -3.92 -0.88 -20.85
CA ASN A 383 -5.02 -1.17 -21.78
C ASN A 383 -4.44 -1.45 -23.18
N ASN A 384 -5.32 -1.58 -24.19
CA ASN A 384 -4.91 -1.80 -25.59
C ASN A 384 -5.16 -0.55 -26.46
N PHE A 385 -5.08 0.67 -25.90
CA PHE A 385 -5.26 1.90 -26.68
C PHE A 385 -4.16 2.06 -27.73
N ASN A 386 -4.50 2.59 -28.90
CA ASN A 386 -3.58 2.79 -30.01
C ASN A 386 -3.75 4.17 -30.67
N GLY A 387 -2.95 4.46 -31.69
CA GLY A 387 -2.98 5.76 -32.37
C GLY A 387 -2.26 6.83 -31.56
N PHE A 388 -2.70 8.08 -31.69
CA PHE A 388 -2.00 9.25 -31.13
C PHE A 388 -2.55 9.67 -29.77
N ILE A 389 -1.69 10.25 -28.94
CA ILE A 389 -2.11 10.97 -27.73
C ILE A 389 -2.89 12.22 -28.18
N PRO A 390 -4.12 12.46 -27.68
CA PRO A 390 -4.87 13.68 -27.98
C PRO A 390 -4.09 14.95 -27.62
N ALA A 391 -4.30 16.02 -28.37
CA ALA A 391 -3.68 17.32 -28.12
C ALA A 391 -4.30 18.01 -26.88
N PHE A 392 -3.90 17.57 -25.69
CA PHE A 392 -4.22 18.23 -24.44
C PHE A 392 -3.65 19.65 -24.44
N HIS A 393 -4.48 20.62 -24.10
CA HIS A 393 -4.13 22.03 -24.18
C HIS A 393 -4.75 22.81 -23.01
N ARG A 394 -4.11 23.92 -22.64
CA ARG A 394 -4.39 24.68 -21.41
C ARG A 394 -5.86 25.07 -21.22
N SER A 395 -6.58 25.44 -22.28
CA SER A 395 -8.00 25.83 -22.17
C SER A 395 -8.96 24.65 -22.10
N GLY A 396 -8.55 23.47 -22.59
CA GLY A 396 -9.41 22.28 -22.64
C GLY A 396 -9.39 21.47 -21.35
N VAL A 397 -8.22 21.35 -20.72
CA VAL A 397 -7.99 20.60 -19.47
C VAL A 397 -7.15 21.39 -18.44
N PRO A 398 -7.62 22.56 -17.99
CA PRO A 398 -6.83 23.43 -17.11
C PRO A 398 -6.53 22.82 -15.74
N ASN A 399 -7.31 21.84 -15.27
CA ASN A 399 -7.15 21.24 -13.94
C ASN A 399 -6.43 19.88 -13.96
N LEU A 400 -6.02 19.38 -15.13
CA LEU A 400 -5.43 18.05 -15.25
C LEU A 400 -4.07 18.02 -14.54
N ALA A 401 -4.01 17.25 -13.46
CA ALA A 401 -2.85 17.12 -12.58
C ALA A 401 -2.12 15.77 -12.77
N TYR A 402 -2.87 14.71 -13.09
CA TYR A 402 -2.36 13.36 -13.24
C TYR A 402 -2.80 12.78 -14.58
N LEU A 403 -1.83 12.45 -15.44
CA LEU A 403 -2.07 11.80 -16.72
C LEU A 403 -1.23 10.51 -16.80
N TYR A 404 -1.93 9.37 -16.75
CA TYR A 404 -1.33 8.04 -16.75
C TYR A 404 -1.81 7.27 -17.98
N LEU A 405 -0.91 7.07 -18.94
CA LEU A 405 -1.15 6.41 -20.24
C LEU A 405 -0.26 5.18 -20.45
N GLN A 406 0.51 4.78 -19.44
CA GLN A 406 1.51 3.72 -19.56
C GLN A 406 0.93 2.36 -19.89
N GLY A 407 1.74 1.47 -20.48
CA GLY A 407 1.32 0.10 -20.80
C GLY A 407 0.20 0.05 -21.84
N ASN A 408 0.37 0.77 -22.96
CA ASN A 408 -0.58 0.79 -24.08
C ASN A 408 0.17 0.60 -25.43
N HIS A 409 -0.53 0.78 -26.55
CA HIS A 409 0.03 0.76 -27.90
C HIS A 409 0.00 2.15 -28.55
N LEU A 410 0.16 3.21 -27.76
CA LEU A 410 0.15 4.59 -28.26
C LEU A 410 1.40 4.87 -29.08
N SER A 411 1.25 5.67 -30.12
CA SER A 411 2.26 5.93 -31.15
C SER A 411 2.26 7.41 -31.55
N GLY A 412 3.27 7.80 -32.33
CA GLY A 412 3.48 9.19 -32.74
C GLY A 412 4.27 9.99 -31.72
N SER A 413 4.38 11.29 -31.98
CA SER A 413 5.15 12.24 -31.16
C SER A 413 4.33 12.81 -30.01
N ILE A 414 5.01 13.18 -28.94
CA ILE A 414 4.40 13.90 -27.81
C ILE A 414 4.27 15.38 -28.18
N HIS A 415 3.06 15.92 -28.10
CA HIS A 415 2.80 17.33 -28.40
C HIS A 415 3.29 18.24 -27.25
N SER A 416 4.03 19.31 -27.57
CA SER A 416 4.66 20.21 -26.59
C SER A 416 3.68 20.91 -25.65
N SER A 417 2.42 21.08 -26.06
CA SER A 417 1.36 21.66 -25.23
C SER A 417 1.10 20.89 -23.94
N LEU A 418 1.44 19.60 -23.89
CA LEU A 418 1.28 18.75 -22.72
C LEU A 418 2.15 19.24 -21.55
N PHE A 419 3.37 19.67 -21.85
CA PHE A 419 4.31 20.22 -20.86
C PHE A 419 3.95 21.64 -20.40
N ALA A 420 3.05 22.32 -21.12
CA ALA A 420 2.56 23.67 -20.82
C ALA A 420 1.22 23.67 -20.05
N LEU A 421 0.68 22.50 -19.69
CA LEU A 421 -0.53 22.39 -18.89
C LEU A 421 -0.30 22.99 -17.50
N PRO A 422 -1.21 23.86 -17.01
CA PRO A 422 -0.95 24.69 -15.84
C PRO A 422 -1.01 23.95 -14.50
N SER A 423 -1.58 22.74 -14.47
CA SER A 423 -1.74 21.95 -13.24
C SER A 423 -1.07 20.59 -13.30
N LEU A 424 -0.45 20.20 -14.42
CA LEU A 424 0.10 18.86 -14.61
C LEU A 424 1.31 18.64 -13.70
N GLN A 425 1.19 17.65 -12.81
CA GLN A 425 2.20 17.29 -11.80
C GLN A 425 2.85 15.94 -12.12
N ALA A 426 2.06 14.96 -12.59
CA ALA A 426 2.57 13.65 -12.95
C ALA A 426 2.13 13.29 -14.37
N LEU A 427 3.12 12.88 -15.17
CA LEU A 427 2.94 12.40 -16.53
C LEU A 427 3.66 11.06 -16.68
N ASP A 428 2.89 10.01 -16.92
CA ASP A 428 3.42 8.68 -17.22
C ASP A 428 2.97 8.24 -18.62
N LEU A 429 3.94 8.14 -19.51
CA LEU A 429 3.80 7.69 -20.90
C LEU A 429 4.64 6.44 -21.16
N SER A 430 5.19 5.81 -20.12
CA SER A 430 6.09 4.67 -20.24
C SER A 430 5.41 3.47 -20.92
N GLU A 431 6.19 2.50 -21.40
CA GLU A 431 5.68 1.25 -21.97
C GLU A 431 4.67 1.48 -23.12
N ASN A 432 5.09 2.23 -24.14
CA ASN A 432 4.29 2.54 -25.33
C ASN A 432 5.16 2.45 -26.61
N GLN A 433 4.60 2.86 -27.75
CA GLN A 433 5.27 2.89 -29.06
C GLN A 433 5.51 4.33 -29.54
N LEU A 434 5.71 5.27 -28.61
CA LEU A 434 5.92 6.69 -28.92
C LEU A 434 7.29 6.88 -29.58
N PHE A 435 7.37 7.81 -30.53
CA PHE A 435 8.57 8.09 -31.30
C PHE A 435 8.65 9.57 -31.70
N GLY A 436 9.75 9.95 -32.36
CA GLY A 436 9.99 11.33 -32.82
C GLY A 436 10.61 12.21 -31.74
N GLU A 437 10.80 13.48 -32.06
CA GLU A 437 11.37 14.45 -31.12
C GLU A 437 10.25 15.17 -30.35
N ILE A 438 10.52 15.51 -29.10
CA ILE A 438 9.67 16.46 -28.36
C ILE A 438 10.17 17.86 -28.75
N ASP A 439 9.33 18.62 -29.45
CA ASP A 439 9.63 19.93 -30.07
C ASP A 439 10.51 20.84 -29.16
N GLU A 440 11.64 21.32 -29.69
CA GLU A 440 12.62 22.16 -28.97
C GLU A 440 12.04 23.51 -28.50
N SER A 441 10.88 23.93 -29.02
CA SER A 441 10.19 25.17 -28.65
C SER A 441 9.38 25.09 -27.33
N LEU A 442 9.69 24.13 -26.46
CA LEU A 442 9.12 24.00 -25.13
C LEU A 442 9.32 25.31 -24.32
N ASN A 443 8.25 26.07 -24.10
CA ASN A 443 8.23 27.04 -23.00
C ASN A 443 7.82 26.34 -21.70
N ALA A 444 8.57 25.29 -21.33
CA ALA A 444 8.29 24.43 -20.17
C ALA A 444 8.77 25.03 -18.83
N SER A 445 9.31 26.26 -18.86
CA SER A 445 9.76 26.99 -17.66
C SER A 445 8.66 27.19 -16.61
N SER A 446 7.39 27.18 -17.02
CA SER A 446 6.21 27.30 -16.15
C SER A 446 5.57 25.95 -15.77
N SER A 447 6.19 24.83 -16.16
CA SER A 447 5.67 23.49 -15.91
C SER A 447 5.71 23.14 -14.42
N LEU A 448 4.65 22.50 -13.94
CA LEU A 448 4.54 21.99 -12.57
C LEU A 448 4.86 20.50 -12.47
N ILE A 449 5.37 19.88 -13.54
CA ILE A 449 5.68 18.45 -13.56
C ILE A 449 6.75 18.12 -12.52
N GLU A 450 6.41 17.23 -11.60
CA GLU A 450 7.28 16.67 -10.58
C GLU A 450 7.69 15.23 -10.92
N THR A 451 6.84 14.48 -11.62
CA THR A 451 7.08 13.09 -12.02
C THR A 451 6.89 12.95 -13.52
N LEU A 452 7.93 12.50 -14.23
CA LEU A 452 7.92 12.27 -15.66
C LEU A 452 8.51 10.90 -16.00
N TYR A 453 7.66 9.99 -16.49
CA TYR A 453 8.07 8.66 -16.90
C TYR A 453 7.83 8.49 -18.41
N LEU A 454 8.91 8.23 -19.15
CA LEU A 454 8.92 8.07 -20.60
C LEU A 454 9.54 6.75 -21.04
N GLY A 455 10.02 5.93 -20.10
CA GLY A 455 10.76 4.69 -20.36
C GLY A 455 10.02 3.71 -21.28
N TYR A 456 10.76 2.77 -21.87
CA TYR A 456 10.21 1.75 -22.76
C TYR A 456 9.38 2.33 -23.93
N ASN A 457 9.95 3.29 -24.64
CA ASN A 457 9.40 3.89 -25.86
C ASN A 457 10.42 3.84 -27.02
N SER A 458 10.00 4.21 -28.23
CA SER A 458 10.79 4.10 -29.47
C SER A 458 11.46 5.42 -29.90
N PHE A 459 11.92 6.22 -28.94
CA PHE A 459 12.60 7.50 -29.23
C PHE A 459 14.00 7.27 -29.81
N SER A 460 14.28 7.82 -30.99
CA SER A 460 15.51 7.52 -31.74
C SER A 460 16.76 8.28 -31.27
N SER A 461 16.61 9.42 -30.57
CA SER A 461 17.72 10.14 -29.92
C SER A 461 17.15 11.28 -29.05
N MET A 462 16.73 10.97 -27.82
CA MET A 462 16.20 12.02 -26.94
C MET A 462 17.36 12.83 -26.34
N LYS A 463 17.31 14.15 -26.51
CA LYS A 463 18.29 15.04 -25.88
C LYS A 463 17.94 15.22 -24.42
N LEU A 464 18.89 14.94 -23.53
CA LEU A 464 18.66 15.00 -22.08
C LEU A 464 18.44 16.45 -21.58
N ASP A 465 18.90 17.43 -22.35
CA ASP A 465 18.88 18.83 -21.97
C ASP A 465 17.48 19.46 -21.92
N MET A 466 16.53 18.89 -22.65
CA MET A 466 15.14 19.33 -22.60
C MET A 466 14.54 19.29 -21.18
N PHE A 467 15.01 18.36 -20.34
CA PHE A 467 14.54 18.21 -18.96
C PHE A 467 15.10 19.28 -18.01
N PHE A 468 16.14 20.03 -18.41
CA PHE A 468 16.66 21.17 -17.63
C PHE A 468 15.61 22.26 -17.40
N GLN A 469 14.62 22.35 -18.29
CA GLN A 469 13.57 23.36 -18.21
C GLN A 469 12.49 23.02 -17.18
N LEU A 470 12.38 21.75 -16.77
CA LEU A 470 11.40 21.27 -15.80
C LEU A 470 11.88 21.49 -14.37
N LYS A 471 11.78 22.73 -13.89
CA LYS A 471 12.34 23.19 -12.60
C LYS A 471 11.83 22.42 -11.37
N ASN A 472 10.64 21.84 -11.44
CA ASN A 472 9.99 21.12 -10.34
C ASN A 472 10.21 19.60 -10.40
N LEU A 473 10.91 19.09 -11.40
CA LEU A 473 11.10 17.66 -11.62
C LEU A 473 11.84 17.01 -10.45
N ARG A 474 11.31 15.90 -9.96
CA ARG A 474 11.85 15.10 -8.85
C ARG A 474 12.04 13.63 -9.23
N ARG A 475 11.15 13.08 -10.05
CA ARG A 475 11.24 11.69 -10.51
C ARG A 475 11.30 11.66 -12.03
N LEU A 476 12.30 10.97 -12.55
CA LEU A 476 12.55 10.86 -13.98
C LEU A 476 12.89 9.41 -14.33
N ASP A 477 12.07 8.83 -15.21
CA ASP A 477 12.33 7.52 -15.80
C ASP A 477 12.49 7.67 -17.32
N LEU A 478 13.69 7.35 -17.80
CA LEU A 478 14.05 7.29 -19.21
C LEU A 478 14.58 5.90 -19.59
N SER A 479 14.23 4.87 -18.82
CA SER A 479 14.69 3.51 -19.01
C SER A 479 14.42 3.00 -20.43
N ASN A 480 15.35 2.21 -20.97
CA ASN A 480 15.23 1.60 -22.29
C ASN A 480 14.97 2.63 -23.41
N MET A 481 15.66 3.77 -23.35
CA MET A 481 15.61 4.82 -24.37
C MET A 481 17.00 5.09 -24.96
N SER A 482 17.05 5.53 -26.23
CA SER A 482 18.27 6.03 -26.85
C SER A 482 18.48 7.50 -26.48
N LEU A 483 19.44 7.75 -25.58
CA LEU A 483 19.73 9.10 -25.06
C LEU A 483 20.99 9.69 -25.69
N SER A 484 20.94 10.96 -26.06
CA SER A 484 22.09 11.74 -26.50
C SER A 484 22.35 12.90 -25.55
N ILE A 485 23.60 13.04 -25.09
CA ILE A 485 24.05 14.16 -24.25
C ILE A 485 24.80 15.14 -25.15
N GLU A 486 24.23 16.31 -25.43
CA GLU A 486 24.99 17.39 -26.09
C GLU A 486 25.99 18.01 -25.10
N SER A 487 27.26 18.05 -25.49
CA SER A 487 28.40 18.42 -24.64
C SER A 487 28.52 19.91 -24.31
N ASN A 488 27.61 20.77 -24.80
CA ASN A 488 27.81 22.22 -24.84
C ASN A 488 27.05 23.04 -23.80
N ILE A 489 26.44 22.42 -22.79
CA ILE A 489 25.61 23.13 -21.81
C ILE A 489 26.27 23.09 -20.43
N THR A 490 27.36 23.85 -20.28
CA THR A 490 28.06 24.02 -19.00
C THR A 490 27.40 25.06 -18.09
N SER A 491 26.33 25.73 -18.52
CA SER A 491 25.70 26.86 -17.82
C SER A 491 24.30 26.58 -17.23
N LEU A 492 23.68 25.42 -17.50
CA LEU A 492 22.36 25.07 -16.96
C LEU A 492 22.48 24.02 -15.85
N THR A 493 21.79 24.26 -14.73
CA THR A 493 21.73 23.34 -13.60
C THR A 493 20.54 22.39 -13.75
N PHE A 494 20.81 21.08 -13.74
CA PHE A 494 19.77 20.04 -13.70
C PHE A 494 18.92 20.16 -12.42
N PRO A 495 17.58 19.96 -12.48
CA PRO A 495 16.76 19.90 -11.27
C PRO A 495 17.30 18.87 -10.27
N GLN A 496 17.00 19.05 -8.98
CA GLN A 496 17.45 18.11 -7.94
C GLN A 496 16.45 16.96 -7.84
N LEU A 497 16.81 15.83 -8.43
CA LEU A 497 16.01 14.62 -8.46
C LEU A 497 16.05 13.86 -7.12
N GLU A 498 14.94 13.20 -6.83
CA GLU A 498 14.78 12.20 -5.76
C GLU A 498 14.92 10.78 -6.34
N GLU A 499 14.50 10.58 -7.59
CA GLU A 499 14.52 9.29 -8.30
C GLU A 499 14.96 9.48 -9.76
N LEU A 500 15.87 8.61 -10.22
CA LEU A 500 16.37 8.58 -11.58
C LEU A 500 16.53 7.15 -12.07
N ASP A 501 15.81 6.79 -13.13
CA ASP A 501 15.98 5.53 -13.86
C ASP A 501 16.54 5.80 -15.26
N LEU A 502 17.73 5.25 -15.50
CA LEU A 502 18.46 5.27 -16.76
C LEU A 502 18.91 3.86 -17.15
N SER A 503 18.19 2.84 -16.69
CA SER A 503 18.46 1.45 -17.02
C SER A 503 18.29 1.20 -18.52
N SER A 504 19.07 0.29 -19.10
CA SER A 504 18.93 -0.10 -20.52
C SER A 504 19.11 1.03 -21.56
N CYS A 505 19.86 2.09 -21.25
CA CYS A 505 20.05 3.28 -22.10
C CYS A 505 21.33 3.26 -22.95
N ASN A 506 22.06 2.14 -22.99
CA ASN A 506 23.35 1.98 -23.70
C ASN A 506 24.48 2.92 -23.24
N PHE A 507 24.47 3.40 -21.99
CA PHE A 507 25.57 4.21 -21.47
C PHE A 507 26.87 3.40 -21.36
N THR A 508 27.98 3.97 -21.83
CA THR A 508 29.32 3.36 -21.70
C THR A 508 30.09 3.88 -20.48
N GLU A 509 29.68 5.01 -19.92
CA GLU A 509 30.29 5.69 -18.77
C GLU A 509 29.19 6.24 -17.85
N PHE A 510 29.54 6.52 -16.59
CA PHE A 510 28.61 7.15 -15.66
C PHE A 510 28.25 8.58 -16.10
N PRO A 511 26.96 8.94 -16.25
CA PRO A 511 26.59 10.29 -16.63
C PRO A 511 27.05 11.35 -15.62
N GLU A 512 27.81 12.33 -16.09
CA GLU A 512 28.47 13.35 -15.25
C GLU A 512 27.50 14.20 -14.42
N PHE A 513 26.29 14.47 -14.93
CA PHE A 513 25.31 15.33 -14.24
C PHE A 513 24.83 14.74 -12.90
N ILE A 514 24.83 13.41 -12.77
CA ILE A 514 24.40 12.70 -11.56
C ILE A 514 25.25 13.10 -10.35
N LYS A 515 26.52 13.49 -10.58
CA LYS A 515 27.45 13.96 -9.53
C LYS A 515 26.93 15.14 -8.72
N THR A 516 26.00 15.90 -9.28
CA THR A 516 25.44 17.13 -8.68
C THR A 516 24.06 16.92 -8.07
N GLN A 517 23.57 15.68 -7.98
CA GLN A 517 22.23 15.34 -7.49
C GLN A 517 22.26 15.01 -5.99
N ASP A 518 22.30 16.04 -5.14
CA ASP A 518 22.42 15.91 -3.69
C ASP A 518 21.15 15.34 -3.01
N LYS A 519 19.99 15.43 -3.69
CA LYS A 519 18.71 14.91 -3.18
C LYS A 519 18.38 13.48 -3.61
N LEU A 520 19.23 12.87 -4.45
CA LEU A 520 18.94 11.59 -5.06
C LEU A 520 18.88 10.50 -3.99
N ALA A 521 17.75 9.80 -3.96
CA ALA A 521 17.49 8.69 -3.04
C ALA A 521 17.46 7.34 -3.78
N SER A 522 16.97 7.33 -5.03
CA SER A 522 16.91 6.15 -5.88
C SER A 522 17.64 6.37 -7.20
N LEU A 523 18.51 5.45 -7.57
CA LEU A 523 19.26 5.47 -8.83
C LEU A 523 19.33 4.09 -9.48
N ASP A 524 18.79 3.96 -10.68
CA ASP A 524 18.93 2.78 -11.53
C ASP A 524 19.80 3.10 -12.76
N LEU A 525 20.92 2.38 -12.89
CA LEU A 525 21.80 2.39 -14.07
C LEU A 525 22.00 0.97 -14.61
N SER A 526 21.13 0.04 -14.26
CA SER A 526 21.23 -1.36 -14.62
C SER A 526 21.17 -1.58 -16.14
N ASN A 527 21.72 -2.71 -16.59
CA ASN A 527 21.64 -3.14 -17.99
C ASN A 527 22.19 -2.10 -18.99
N ASN A 528 23.33 -1.49 -18.65
CA ASN A 528 24.06 -0.57 -19.54
C ASN A 528 25.40 -1.21 -19.97
N GLN A 529 26.26 -0.43 -20.61
CA GLN A 529 27.62 -0.84 -21.03
C GLN A 529 28.69 -0.11 -20.20
N ILE A 530 28.35 0.31 -18.98
CA ILE A 530 29.22 1.11 -18.13
C ILE A 530 30.41 0.26 -17.72
N HIS A 531 31.62 0.76 -17.98
CA HIS A 531 32.85 0.06 -17.66
C HIS A 531 33.77 0.91 -16.76
N GLY A 532 34.85 0.30 -16.29
CA GLY A 532 35.80 0.97 -15.41
C GLY A 532 35.44 0.81 -13.94
N PHE A 533 35.75 1.81 -13.13
CA PHE A 533 35.60 1.73 -11.68
C PHE A 533 34.42 2.54 -11.18
N VAL A 534 33.76 2.05 -10.13
CA VAL A 534 32.71 2.82 -9.43
C VAL A 534 33.31 4.14 -8.91
N PRO A 535 32.74 5.29 -9.29
CA PRO A 535 33.36 6.59 -9.01
C PRO A 535 33.10 7.08 -7.58
N ASN A 536 34.06 7.83 -7.03
CA ASN A 536 34.04 8.26 -5.62
C ASN A 536 32.84 9.13 -5.23
N TRP A 537 32.24 9.86 -6.17
CA TRP A 537 31.07 10.69 -5.88
C TRP A 537 29.86 9.84 -5.48
N LEU A 538 29.71 8.64 -6.05
CA LEU A 538 28.60 7.73 -5.74
C LEU A 538 28.62 7.37 -4.26
N TRP A 539 29.80 7.27 -3.66
CA TRP A 539 29.98 6.97 -2.25
C TRP A 539 29.59 8.12 -1.30
N LYS A 540 29.53 9.35 -1.80
CA LYS A 540 29.18 10.54 -1.01
C LYS A 540 27.68 10.85 -1.01
N THR A 541 26.89 10.06 -1.73
CA THR A 541 25.45 10.27 -1.88
C THR A 541 24.67 9.77 -0.68
N THR A 542 23.40 10.18 -0.59
CA THR A 542 22.43 9.75 0.42
C THR A 542 21.48 8.67 -0.10
N LEU A 543 21.89 7.92 -1.14
CA LEU A 543 21.06 6.91 -1.78
C LEU A 543 20.56 5.87 -0.77
N SER A 544 19.26 5.56 -0.86
CA SER A 544 18.61 4.43 -0.19
C SER A 544 18.45 3.24 -1.13
N TRP A 545 18.35 3.48 -2.44
CA TRP A 545 18.19 2.45 -3.44
C TRP A 545 19.20 2.65 -4.58
N LEU A 546 19.97 1.61 -4.88
CA LEU A 546 20.97 1.64 -5.95
C LEU A 546 21.00 0.32 -6.71
N ASP A 547 20.77 0.39 -8.01
CA ASP A 547 20.99 -0.71 -8.95
C ASP A 547 21.97 -0.28 -10.05
N ILE A 548 23.09 -0.99 -10.11
CA ILE A 548 24.11 -0.82 -11.17
C ILE A 548 24.46 -2.18 -11.77
N SER A 549 23.52 -3.14 -11.70
CA SER A 549 23.67 -4.49 -12.21
C SER A 549 23.79 -4.54 -13.73
N PHE A 550 24.22 -5.67 -14.28
CA PHE A 550 24.34 -5.88 -15.74
C PHE A 550 25.17 -4.78 -16.43
N ASN A 551 26.39 -4.57 -15.94
CA ASN A 551 27.37 -3.64 -16.50
C ASN A 551 28.76 -4.32 -16.55
N ALA A 552 29.81 -3.54 -16.78
CA ALA A 552 31.20 -4.01 -16.81
C ALA A 552 32.08 -3.30 -15.77
N ILE A 553 31.52 -2.98 -14.60
CA ILE A 553 32.21 -2.21 -13.55
C ILE A 553 33.04 -3.11 -12.61
N ASP A 554 34.07 -2.54 -12.02
CA ASP A 554 34.85 -3.09 -10.90
C ASP A 554 34.99 -2.05 -9.77
N PHE A 555 35.48 -2.45 -8.60
CA PHE A 555 35.82 -1.52 -7.53
C PHE A 555 37.29 -1.09 -7.60
N PRO A 556 37.60 0.18 -7.30
CA PRO A 556 38.99 0.62 -7.23
C PRO A 556 39.70 -0.12 -6.09
N LYS A 557 40.87 -0.71 -6.40
CA LYS A 557 41.67 -1.51 -5.46
C LYS A 557 42.33 -0.67 -4.36
N GLU A 558 42.62 0.58 -4.70
CA GLU A 558 43.01 1.63 -3.75
C GLU A 558 41.87 2.63 -3.71
N ILE A 559 41.26 2.81 -2.53
CA ILE A 559 40.29 3.89 -2.33
C ILE A 559 41.09 5.20 -2.44
N PRO A 560 40.75 6.14 -3.34
CA PRO A 560 41.53 7.36 -3.51
C PRO A 560 41.33 8.28 -2.30
N PHE A 561 42.10 8.07 -1.23
CA PHE A 561 42.17 9.01 -0.11
C PHE A 561 43.31 9.99 -0.36
N GLY A 562 42.94 11.22 -0.71
CA GLY A 562 43.81 12.38 -0.56
C GLY A 562 43.90 12.89 0.88
N ASP A 563 42.98 12.51 1.78
CA ASP A 563 42.95 13.03 3.15
C ASP A 563 42.59 11.96 4.19
N ALA A 564 43.59 11.48 4.91
CA ALA A 564 43.50 10.46 5.96
C ALA A 564 42.73 10.88 7.23
N ASN A 565 41.97 11.98 7.20
CA ASN A 565 41.30 12.57 8.37
C ASN A 565 39.79 12.81 8.20
N SER A 566 39.14 12.26 7.17
CA SER A 566 37.69 12.43 6.96
C SER A 566 36.95 11.09 7.10
N SER A 567 36.28 10.90 8.24
CA SER A 567 35.29 9.84 8.44
C SER A 567 34.03 10.16 7.64
N PHE A 568 34.04 9.89 6.33
CA PHE A 568 32.84 10.01 5.50
C PHE A 568 31.87 8.86 5.78
N PRO A 569 30.60 9.12 6.12
CA PRO A 569 29.59 8.07 6.20
C PRO A 569 29.18 7.66 4.79
N MET A 570 30.00 6.83 4.12
CA MET A 570 29.72 6.36 2.76
C MET A 570 28.35 5.67 2.72
N LEU A 571 27.39 6.15 1.93
CA LEU A 571 26.09 5.49 1.68
C LEU A 571 25.38 5.01 2.96
N SER A 572 25.32 5.84 4.00
CA SER A 572 24.79 5.42 5.31
C SER A 572 23.31 5.06 5.33
N SER A 573 22.56 5.51 4.32
CA SER A 573 21.11 5.32 4.19
C SER A 573 20.72 4.17 3.26
N LEU A 574 21.69 3.39 2.75
CA LEU A 574 21.45 2.39 1.72
C LEU A 574 20.64 1.20 2.26
N GLU A 575 19.52 0.90 1.60
CA GLU A 575 18.54 -0.13 1.97
C GLU A 575 18.43 -1.23 0.91
N TYR A 576 18.63 -0.87 -0.36
CA TYR A 576 18.69 -1.80 -1.50
C TYR A 576 19.99 -1.59 -2.28
N LEU A 577 20.68 -2.69 -2.58
CA LEU A 577 21.88 -2.67 -3.41
C LEU A 577 21.92 -3.91 -4.33
N ASP A 578 21.90 -3.66 -5.64
CA ASP A 578 22.17 -4.66 -6.67
C ASP A 578 23.45 -4.32 -7.45
N LEU A 579 24.43 -5.21 -7.34
CA LEU A 579 25.73 -5.16 -8.01
C LEU A 579 25.93 -6.37 -8.94
N SER A 580 24.87 -7.15 -9.18
CA SER A 580 24.95 -8.41 -9.89
C SER A 580 25.38 -8.23 -11.34
N ASN A 581 25.90 -9.29 -11.95
CA ASN A 581 26.24 -9.30 -13.38
C ASN A 581 27.24 -8.19 -13.78
N ASN A 582 28.35 -8.10 -13.05
CA ASN A 582 29.42 -7.13 -13.28
C ASN A 582 30.80 -7.83 -13.36
N LYS A 583 31.88 -7.05 -13.38
CA LYS A 583 33.27 -7.55 -13.40
C LYS A 583 33.97 -7.38 -12.05
N ILE A 584 33.21 -7.24 -10.97
CA ILE A 584 33.74 -6.91 -9.65
C ILE A 584 34.65 -8.02 -9.16
N SER A 585 35.88 -7.68 -8.78
CA SER A 585 36.91 -8.64 -8.38
C SER A 585 37.48 -8.35 -6.98
N GLY A 586 38.13 -9.36 -6.39
CA GLY A 586 38.75 -9.24 -5.07
C GLY A 586 37.78 -9.43 -3.91
N ALA A 587 38.10 -8.88 -2.74
CA ALA A 587 37.24 -8.97 -1.57
C ALA A 587 36.10 -7.95 -1.64
N VAL A 588 34.94 -8.29 -1.08
CA VAL A 588 33.82 -7.34 -0.97
C VAL A 588 34.25 -6.15 -0.11
N PRO A 589 34.16 -4.90 -0.62
CA PRO A 589 34.55 -3.72 0.14
C PRO A 589 33.70 -3.51 1.38
N ASN A 590 34.32 -3.04 2.47
CA ASN A 590 33.63 -2.86 3.76
C ASN A 590 32.43 -1.90 3.73
N TRP A 591 32.39 -0.96 2.78
CA TRP A 591 31.28 -0.02 2.69
C TRP A 591 29.96 -0.70 2.26
N VAL A 592 30.01 -1.86 1.60
CA VAL A 592 28.81 -2.62 1.19
C VAL A 592 28.00 -3.08 2.40
N TRP A 593 28.65 -3.31 3.54
CA TRP A 593 28.01 -3.89 4.72
C TRP A 593 27.24 -2.84 5.55
N LYS A 594 26.04 -2.46 5.09
CA LYS A 594 25.16 -1.49 5.79
C LYS A 594 24.05 -2.16 6.59
N LYS A 595 23.89 -1.75 7.85
CA LYS A 595 22.85 -2.27 8.76
C LYS A 595 21.42 -2.12 8.24
N SER A 596 21.19 -1.09 7.42
CA SER A 596 19.92 -0.72 6.81
C SER A 596 19.53 -1.59 5.60
N LEU A 597 20.46 -2.40 5.05
CA LEU A 597 20.14 -3.22 3.88
C LEU A 597 19.12 -4.29 4.21
N TRP A 598 18.02 -4.29 3.46
CA TRP A 598 17.08 -5.42 3.38
C TRP A 598 17.36 -6.28 2.15
N HIS A 599 17.93 -5.72 1.08
CA HIS A 599 18.29 -6.44 -0.15
C HIS A 599 19.77 -6.23 -0.52
N LEU A 600 20.49 -7.32 -0.77
CA LEU A 600 21.85 -7.29 -1.31
C LEU A 600 22.06 -8.39 -2.35
N ASP A 601 22.32 -7.99 -3.60
CA ASP A 601 22.73 -8.90 -4.67
C ASP A 601 24.15 -8.58 -5.17
N LEU A 602 25.04 -9.58 -5.06
CA LEU A 602 26.43 -9.57 -5.49
C LEU A 602 26.71 -10.64 -6.55
N SER A 603 25.67 -11.28 -7.07
CA SER A 603 25.81 -12.48 -7.89
C SER A 603 26.46 -12.24 -9.24
N ASN A 604 27.01 -13.30 -9.84
CA ASN A 604 27.63 -13.26 -11.16
C ASN A 604 28.72 -12.17 -11.28
N ASN A 605 29.75 -12.31 -10.45
CA ASN A 605 30.92 -11.44 -10.40
C ASN A 605 32.21 -12.29 -10.26
N SER A 606 33.35 -11.67 -9.95
CA SER A 606 34.64 -12.34 -9.71
C SER A 606 35.14 -12.13 -8.26
N LEU A 607 34.24 -11.99 -7.29
CA LEU A 607 34.58 -11.80 -5.88
C LEU A 607 35.28 -13.04 -5.30
N SER A 608 36.33 -12.84 -4.50
CA SER A 608 37.15 -13.92 -3.93
C SER A 608 36.97 -14.14 -2.43
N SER A 609 36.48 -13.13 -1.70
CA SER A 609 36.23 -13.18 -0.25
C SER A 609 35.09 -12.26 0.15
N LEU A 610 34.29 -12.66 1.15
CA LEU A 610 33.27 -11.81 1.78
C LEU A 610 33.89 -10.77 2.72
N ASP A 611 35.11 -10.98 3.20
CA ASP A 611 35.79 -10.04 4.09
C ASP A 611 37.09 -9.53 3.45
N GLN A 612 37.27 -8.20 3.44
CA GLN A 612 38.54 -7.57 3.10
C GLN A 612 39.47 -7.65 4.31
N PHE A 613 40.11 -8.80 4.52
CA PHE A 613 41.23 -8.85 5.46
C PHE A 613 42.38 -8.03 4.88
N SER A 614 42.63 -6.85 5.45
CA SER A 614 43.93 -6.20 5.29
C SER A 614 44.97 -7.19 5.81
N LEU A 615 45.80 -7.72 4.90
CA LEU A 615 46.92 -8.62 5.18
C LEU A 615 48.08 -7.90 5.92
N ILE A 616 47.77 -6.93 6.77
CA ILE A 616 48.74 -6.26 7.63
C ILE A 616 48.27 -6.40 9.08
N GLN A 617 48.50 -7.57 9.65
CA GLN A 617 49.18 -7.70 10.94
C GLN A 617 49.58 -9.16 11.15
N SER A 618 50.89 -9.37 11.08
CA SER A 618 51.58 -10.60 11.42
C SER A 618 51.16 -11.11 12.79
N GLN A 619 50.86 -12.42 12.84
CA GLN A 619 51.12 -13.33 13.96
C GLN A 619 51.45 -12.67 15.32
N THR A 620 50.43 -12.31 16.09
CA THR A 620 50.45 -12.54 17.53
C THR A 620 49.06 -12.98 17.96
N SER A 621 49.02 -14.13 18.62
CA SER A 621 47.85 -14.70 19.26
C SER A 621 47.24 -13.72 20.28
N SER A 622 45.91 -13.81 20.41
CA SER A 622 45.05 -13.19 21.45
C SER A 622 44.77 -11.68 21.35
N GLN A 623 44.09 -11.26 20.28
CA GLN A 623 43.14 -10.14 20.32
C GLN A 623 41.97 -10.47 19.39
N GLY A 624 40.75 -10.16 19.85
CA GLY A 624 39.50 -10.76 19.36
C GLY A 624 39.28 -10.67 17.86
N PHE A 625 38.55 -11.67 17.33
CA PHE A 625 37.91 -11.62 16.01
C PHE A 625 37.28 -10.23 15.83
N LEU A 626 37.94 -9.35 15.05
CA LEU A 626 37.34 -8.12 14.56
C LEU A 626 35.98 -8.50 13.97
N ALA A 627 34.90 -7.93 14.52
CA ALA A 627 33.54 -8.31 14.17
C ALA A 627 33.35 -8.19 12.66
N ARG A 628 33.13 -9.34 11.98
CA ARG A 628 32.89 -9.37 10.53
C ARG A 628 31.73 -8.44 10.21
N SER A 629 31.94 -7.45 9.35
CA SER A 629 30.96 -6.38 9.10
C SER A 629 29.62 -6.90 8.55
N ILE A 630 29.65 -8.03 7.81
CA ILE A 630 28.46 -8.77 7.37
C ILE A 630 27.54 -9.22 8.53
N CYS A 631 28.09 -9.44 9.72
CA CYS A 631 27.31 -9.86 10.88
C CYS A 631 26.48 -8.74 11.51
N ASN A 632 26.60 -7.52 10.98
CA ASN A 632 25.89 -6.34 11.47
C ASN A 632 24.60 -6.07 10.67
N LEU A 633 24.30 -6.87 9.64
CA LEU A 633 23.16 -6.71 8.74
C LEU A 633 21.85 -7.22 9.36
N SER A 634 21.38 -6.55 10.42
CA SER A 634 20.23 -7.00 11.20
C SER A 634 18.88 -6.91 10.48
N GLN A 635 18.79 -6.16 9.38
CA GLN A 635 17.56 -5.97 8.59
C GLN A 635 17.54 -6.79 7.29
N LEU A 636 18.60 -7.57 7.02
CA LEU A 636 18.75 -8.26 5.74
C LEU A 636 17.67 -9.32 5.55
N GLU A 637 16.93 -9.21 4.46
CA GLU A 637 15.89 -10.15 4.06
C GLU A 637 16.35 -11.03 2.91
N ARG A 638 17.07 -10.45 1.94
CA ARG A 638 17.55 -11.16 0.75
C ARG A 638 19.04 -10.96 0.57
N PHE A 639 19.78 -12.06 0.50
CA PHE A 639 21.20 -12.06 0.19
C PHE A 639 21.53 -13.07 -0.90
N ASN A 640 22.04 -12.56 -2.02
CA ASN A 640 22.52 -13.36 -3.14
C ASN A 640 23.99 -13.03 -3.41
N ALA A 641 24.86 -14.03 -3.33
CA ALA A 641 26.27 -13.93 -3.69
C ALA A 641 26.70 -15.10 -4.58
N SER A 642 25.75 -15.69 -5.30
CA SER A 642 25.97 -16.84 -6.19
C SER A 642 26.90 -16.51 -7.37
N PHE A 643 27.45 -17.54 -8.01
CA PHE A 643 28.28 -17.40 -9.21
C PHE A 643 29.45 -16.42 -9.02
N ASN A 644 30.28 -16.69 -8.02
CA ASN A 644 31.50 -15.93 -7.73
C ASN A 644 32.67 -16.89 -7.49
N LYS A 645 33.80 -16.38 -6.99
CA LYS A 645 34.97 -17.17 -6.57
C LYS A 645 35.15 -17.12 -5.05
N LEU A 646 34.07 -16.89 -4.29
CA LEU A 646 34.11 -16.68 -2.85
C LEU A 646 34.61 -17.95 -2.16
N SER A 647 35.55 -17.80 -1.24
CA SER A 647 36.20 -18.91 -0.54
C SER A 647 36.19 -18.74 0.98
N GLY A 648 36.55 -19.81 1.69
CA GLY A 648 36.52 -19.84 3.15
C GLY A 648 35.15 -20.25 3.72
N PRO A 649 34.97 -20.18 5.06
CA PRO A 649 33.74 -20.63 5.70
C PRO A 649 32.60 -19.61 5.60
N ILE A 650 31.38 -20.11 5.42
CA ILE A 650 30.15 -19.30 5.51
C ILE A 650 30.07 -18.69 6.93
N PRO A 651 29.93 -17.36 7.08
CA PRO A 651 29.83 -16.72 8.39
C PRO A 651 28.63 -17.23 9.20
N SER A 652 28.88 -17.69 10.43
CA SER A 652 27.84 -18.25 11.30
C SER A 652 26.75 -17.26 11.70
N CYS A 653 27.07 -15.96 11.68
CA CYS A 653 26.11 -14.91 11.97
C CYS A 653 24.96 -14.81 10.96
N LEU A 654 25.12 -15.31 9.71
CA LEU A 654 24.04 -15.31 8.73
C LEU A 654 22.82 -16.11 9.22
N GLY A 655 23.05 -17.23 9.91
CA GLY A 655 21.97 -18.02 10.51
C GLY A 655 21.37 -17.43 11.79
N ASN A 656 21.93 -16.33 12.29
CA ASN A 656 21.39 -15.54 13.40
C ASN A 656 20.52 -14.36 12.95
N ILE A 657 20.45 -14.05 11.65
CA ILE A 657 19.64 -12.95 11.11
C ILE A 657 18.19 -13.43 11.01
N SER A 658 17.31 -12.92 11.87
CA SER A 658 15.91 -13.38 11.95
C SER A 658 15.03 -12.93 10.79
N THR A 659 15.42 -11.85 10.10
CA THR A 659 14.72 -11.31 8.92
C THR A 659 15.06 -12.05 7.64
N LEU A 660 16.13 -12.85 7.62
CA LEU A 660 16.64 -13.49 6.41
C LEU A 660 15.63 -14.50 5.85
N SER A 661 15.16 -14.21 4.64
CA SER A 661 14.18 -15.01 3.90
C SER A 661 14.78 -15.73 2.69
N TYR A 662 15.81 -15.15 2.07
CA TYR A 662 16.46 -15.67 0.88
C TYR A 662 17.97 -15.65 1.04
N LEU A 663 18.62 -16.82 0.94
CA LEU A 663 20.07 -16.95 0.94
C LEU A 663 20.54 -17.84 -0.23
N ASP A 664 21.22 -17.24 -1.20
CA ASP A 664 21.82 -17.94 -2.33
C ASP A 664 23.33 -17.69 -2.40
N LEU A 665 24.10 -18.76 -2.16
CA LEU A 665 25.57 -18.78 -2.19
C LEU A 665 26.10 -19.81 -3.20
N LYS A 666 25.25 -20.30 -4.11
CA LYS A 666 25.63 -21.40 -5.00
C LYS A 666 26.77 -21.04 -5.95
N ASN A 667 27.44 -22.06 -6.46
CA ASN A 667 28.48 -21.94 -7.47
C ASN A 667 29.61 -20.99 -7.03
N ASN A 668 30.25 -21.35 -5.91
CA ASN A 668 31.34 -20.65 -5.26
C ASN A 668 32.39 -21.68 -4.77
N ASN A 669 33.36 -21.24 -3.97
CA ASN A 669 34.39 -22.08 -3.37
C ASN A 669 34.29 -22.08 -1.83
N PHE A 670 33.09 -21.93 -1.26
CA PHE A 670 32.90 -21.96 0.19
C PHE A 670 33.23 -23.33 0.76
N SER A 671 33.95 -23.34 1.88
CA SER A 671 34.49 -24.54 2.54
C SER A 671 34.04 -24.65 4.00
N GLY A 672 34.33 -25.77 4.66
CA GLY A 672 33.94 -25.98 6.06
C GLY A 672 32.45 -26.34 6.22
N SER A 673 31.95 -26.28 7.45
CA SER A 673 30.58 -26.70 7.77
C SER A 673 29.52 -25.64 7.51
N ILE A 674 28.32 -26.09 7.13
CA ILE A 674 27.11 -25.24 7.08
C ILE A 674 26.82 -24.68 8.49
N PRO A 675 26.61 -23.36 8.65
CA PRO A 675 26.38 -22.75 9.96
C PRO A 675 25.01 -23.10 10.55
N ASP A 676 24.84 -22.79 11.84
CA ASP A 676 23.59 -22.95 12.56
C ASP A 676 22.56 -21.86 12.15
N PHE A 677 21.34 -22.24 11.79
CA PHE A 677 20.23 -21.35 11.40
C PHE A 677 19.13 -21.20 12.46
N ALA A 678 19.45 -21.37 13.75
CA ALA A 678 18.46 -21.43 14.83
C ALA A 678 17.52 -20.21 14.93
N LYS A 679 17.93 -19.02 14.45
CA LYS A 679 17.12 -17.79 14.49
C LYS A 679 16.53 -17.36 13.14
N ALA A 680 16.95 -17.95 12.02
CA ALA A 680 16.47 -17.61 10.68
C ALA A 680 15.10 -18.29 10.40
N THR A 681 14.09 -17.96 11.20
CA THR A 681 12.75 -18.60 11.14
C THR A 681 11.96 -18.22 9.89
N GLN A 682 12.31 -17.09 9.26
CA GLN A 682 11.69 -16.60 8.02
C GLN A 682 12.34 -17.15 6.75
N LEU A 683 13.36 -18.01 6.86
CA LEU A 683 14.10 -18.52 5.70
C LEU A 683 13.19 -19.37 4.80
N ILE A 684 12.99 -18.93 3.56
CA ILE A 684 12.17 -19.58 2.52
C ILE A 684 13.07 -20.37 1.56
N LEU A 685 14.22 -19.80 1.19
CA LEU A 685 15.15 -20.37 0.22
C LEU A 685 16.57 -20.39 0.75
N LEU A 686 17.20 -21.57 0.70
CA LEU A 686 18.61 -21.78 1.00
C LEU A 686 19.28 -22.57 -0.13
N GLN A 687 20.11 -21.89 -0.93
CA GLN A 687 20.89 -22.49 -2.02
C GLN A 687 22.39 -22.42 -1.71
N LEU A 688 23.00 -23.57 -1.47
CA LEU A 688 24.43 -23.73 -1.15
C LEU A 688 25.13 -24.71 -2.12
N ASN A 689 24.47 -25.08 -3.21
CA ASN A 689 24.99 -26.07 -4.15
C ASN A 689 26.25 -25.60 -4.88
N ASP A 690 27.02 -26.53 -5.43
CA ASP A 690 28.24 -26.25 -6.19
C ASP A 690 29.25 -25.44 -5.35
N ASN A 691 29.64 -26.02 -4.22
CA ASN A 691 30.65 -25.50 -3.29
C ASN A 691 31.52 -26.67 -2.79
N ILE A 692 32.43 -26.41 -1.84
CA ILE A 692 33.28 -27.42 -1.20
C ILE A 692 32.94 -27.58 0.29
N LEU A 693 31.66 -27.44 0.65
CA LEU A 693 31.19 -27.56 2.04
C LEU A 693 31.31 -29.01 2.52
N GLU A 694 31.62 -29.19 3.80
CA GLU A 694 31.82 -30.49 4.44
C GLU A 694 31.09 -30.59 5.78
N GLY A 695 31.13 -31.77 6.41
CA GLY A 695 30.47 -32.00 7.69
C GLY A 695 29.01 -32.44 7.58
N LYS A 696 28.34 -32.46 8.73
CA LYS A 696 26.94 -32.89 8.88
C LYS A 696 25.98 -31.73 8.71
N LEU A 697 24.71 -32.04 8.45
CA LEU A 697 23.65 -31.04 8.39
C LEU A 697 23.33 -30.48 9.79
N PRO A 698 23.28 -29.14 9.96
CA PRO A 698 22.93 -28.53 11.23
C PRO A 698 21.45 -28.79 11.55
N ARG A 699 21.18 -29.29 12.77
CA ARG A 699 19.82 -29.67 13.19
C ARG A 699 18.88 -28.48 13.35
N SER A 700 19.43 -27.28 13.47
CA SER A 700 18.66 -26.05 13.53
C SER A 700 17.93 -25.68 12.25
N LEU A 701 18.23 -26.30 11.11
CA LEU A 701 17.39 -26.18 9.91
C LEU A 701 15.93 -26.62 10.17
N ALA A 702 15.70 -27.45 11.20
CA ALA A 702 14.36 -27.82 11.64
C ALA A 702 13.55 -26.62 12.20
N ASN A 703 14.22 -25.52 12.58
CA ASN A 703 13.58 -24.31 13.08
C ASN A 703 13.18 -23.33 11.96
N CYS A 704 13.64 -23.56 10.73
CA CYS A 704 13.29 -22.73 9.57
C CYS A 704 11.90 -23.13 9.05
N THR A 705 10.84 -22.83 9.80
CA THR A 705 9.49 -23.33 9.53
C THR A 705 8.88 -22.85 8.21
N MET A 706 9.42 -21.78 7.61
CA MET A 706 9.00 -21.23 6.32
C MET A 706 9.77 -21.80 5.12
N LEU A 707 10.73 -22.70 5.34
CA LEU A 707 11.65 -23.18 4.31
C LEU A 707 10.92 -23.99 3.24
N LYS A 708 11.01 -23.53 1.99
CA LYS A 708 10.42 -24.16 0.80
C LYS A 708 11.44 -24.88 -0.06
N VAL A 709 12.63 -24.30 -0.21
CA VAL A 709 13.68 -24.79 -1.10
C VAL A 709 14.98 -24.93 -0.33
N LEU A 710 15.50 -26.17 -0.27
CA LEU A 710 16.81 -26.48 0.27
C LEU A 710 17.66 -27.20 -0.78
N ASN A 711 18.67 -26.52 -1.32
CA ASN A 711 19.58 -27.09 -2.30
C ASN A 711 21.02 -27.12 -1.77
N LEU A 712 21.53 -28.33 -1.52
CA LEU A 712 22.86 -28.61 -0.99
C LEU A 712 23.69 -29.48 -1.96
N GLY A 713 23.24 -29.60 -3.20
CA GLY A 713 23.85 -30.48 -4.20
C GLY A 713 25.31 -30.14 -4.51
N ASN A 714 26.09 -31.12 -4.98
CA ASN A 714 27.48 -30.94 -5.40
C ASN A 714 28.36 -30.26 -4.34
N ASN A 715 28.52 -30.96 -3.21
CA ASN A 715 29.37 -30.59 -2.09
C ASN A 715 30.09 -31.85 -1.55
N THR A 716 30.74 -31.74 -0.38
CA THR A 716 31.41 -32.87 0.30
C THR A 716 30.74 -33.25 1.63
N LEU A 717 29.45 -32.94 1.79
CA LEU A 717 28.68 -33.19 3.00
C LEU A 717 28.52 -34.69 3.28
N TYR A 718 28.54 -35.07 4.55
CA TYR A 718 28.30 -36.43 4.99
C TYR A 718 27.34 -36.45 6.18
N ASP A 719 26.23 -37.16 6.05
CA ASP A 719 25.30 -37.47 7.14
C ASP A 719 24.42 -38.65 6.71
N THR A 720 23.57 -39.09 7.62
CA THR A 720 22.40 -39.92 7.32
C THR A 720 21.30 -39.10 6.63
N PHE A 721 20.35 -39.78 5.97
CA PHE A 721 19.21 -39.11 5.33
C PHE A 721 18.39 -38.27 6.35
N PRO A 722 18.18 -36.96 6.13
CA PRO A 722 17.64 -36.04 7.13
C PRO A 722 16.11 -36.12 7.27
N LEU A 723 15.58 -37.24 7.79
CA LEU A 723 14.13 -37.46 7.99
C LEU A 723 13.43 -36.41 8.85
N TRP A 724 14.19 -35.70 9.69
CA TRP A 724 13.69 -34.65 10.56
C TRP A 724 13.29 -33.38 9.80
N LEU A 725 13.80 -33.16 8.58
CA LEU A 725 13.35 -32.07 7.70
C LEU A 725 11.90 -32.26 7.24
N GLY A 726 11.36 -33.49 7.26
CA GLY A 726 9.97 -33.75 6.90
C GLY A 726 8.94 -33.10 7.82
N LYS A 727 9.37 -32.60 9.00
CA LYS A 727 8.50 -31.83 9.89
C LYS A 727 8.25 -30.40 9.41
N LEU A 728 8.99 -29.92 8.40
CA LEU A 728 8.82 -28.57 7.88
C LEU A 728 7.56 -28.51 7.00
N PRO A 729 6.57 -27.66 7.34
CA PRO A 729 5.24 -27.70 6.72
C PRO A 729 5.21 -27.18 5.28
N TRP A 730 6.28 -26.51 4.82
CA TRP A 730 6.31 -25.86 3.52
C TRP A 730 7.44 -26.36 2.61
N LEU A 731 8.18 -27.41 3.00
CA LEU A 731 9.33 -27.87 2.23
C LEU A 731 8.88 -28.63 0.97
N VAL A 732 9.09 -28.02 -0.20
CA VAL A 732 8.66 -28.55 -1.50
C VAL A 732 9.84 -29.08 -2.33
N VAL A 733 11.04 -28.53 -2.16
CA VAL A 733 12.24 -28.92 -2.93
C VAL A 733 13.40 -29.27 -2.00
N LEU A 734 13.92 -30.49 -2.10
CA LEU A 734 15.09 -30.99 -1.39
C LEU A 734 16.10 -31.62 -2.34
N ILE A 735 17.26 -30.99 -2.49
CA ILE A 735 18.35 -31.45 -3.37
C ILE A 735 19.60 -31.72 -2.54
N LEU A 736 20.01 -32.99 -2.48
CA LEU A 736 21.18 -33.51 -1.78
C LEU A 736 22.19 -34.20 -2.72
N ARG A 737 21.97 -34.14 -4.03
CA ARG A 737 22.76 -34.84 -5.05
C ARG A 737 24.26 -34.60 -4.91
N VAL A 738 25.08 -35.55 -5.37
CA VAL A 738 26.55 -35.40 -5.49
C VAL A 738 27.16 -34.95 -4.15
N ASN A 739 27.08 -35.83 -3.16
CA ASN A 739 27.60 -35.64 -1.81
C ASN A 739 28.07 -37.01 -1.26
N ARG A 740 28.35 -37.09 0.05
CA ARG A 740 28.77 -38.32 0.75
C ARG A 740 27.75 -38.77 1.79
N PHE A 741 26.45 -38.50 1.58
CA PHE A 741 25.41 -38.99 2.48
C PHE A 741 25.33 -40.52 2.44
N TYR A 742 24.99 -41.15 3.56
CA TYR A 742 25.07 -42.61 3.72
C TYR A 742 23.92 -43.19 4.55
N GLY A 743 23.84 -44.52 4.55
CA GLY A 743 22.87 -45.28 5.35
C GLY A 743 21.52 -45.46 4.67
N PRO A 744 20.57 -46.15 5.33
CA PRO A 744 19.33 -46.55 4.72
C PRO A 744 18.33 -45.39 4.57
N ILE A 745 17.67 -45.28 3.42
CA ILE A 745 16.52 -44.39 3.22
C ILE A 745 15.24 -45.18 3.54
N LYS A 746 14.42 -44.71 4.48
CA LYS A 746 13.14 -45.33 4.87
C LYS A 746 12.06 -44.27 5.11
N ASN A 747 10.80 -44.60 4.82
CA ASN A 747 9.60 -43.81 5.17
C ASN A 747 9.55 -42.36 4.65
N VAL A 748 10.12 -42.08 3.48
CA VAL A 748 10.15 -40.71 2.90
C VAL A 748 8.74 -40.12 2.76
N LYS A 749 7.81 -40.81 2.08
CA LYS A 749 6.43 -40.32 1.88
C LYS A 749 5.64 -40.04 3.16
N LYS A 750 5.88 -40.84 4.22
CA LYS A 750 5.20 -40.63 5.50
C LYS A 750 5.66 -39.35 6.19
N ASN A 751 6.92 -38.99 5.97
CA ASN A 751 7.57 -37.86 6.63
C ASN A 751 7.51 -36.57 5.80
N PHE A 752 7.44 -36.63 4.47
CA PHE A 752 7.41 -35.47 3.58
C PHE A 752 6.12 -35.52 2.75
N GLN A 753 5.06 -34.84 3.20
CA GLN A 753 3.74 -34.88 2.54
C GLN A 753 3.63 -33.94 1.34
N ASP A 754 4.28 -32.78 1.40
CA ASP A 754 4.18 -31.71 0.40
C ASP A 754 5.43 -31.57 -0.48
N LEU A 755 6.34 -32.55 -0.43
CA LEU A 755 7.59 -32.53 -1.20
C LEU A 755 7.34 -32.93 -2.67
N ASP A 756 7.62 -32.01 -3.59
CA ASP A 756 7.44 -32.19 -5.03
C ASP A 756 8.74 -32.66 -5.70
N VAL A 757 9.88 -32.12 -5.28
CA VAL A 757 11.20 -32.43 -5.85
C VAL A 757 12.14 -33.00 -4.80
N LEU A 758 12.61 -34.23 -5.02
CA LEU A 758 13.65 -34.88 -4.24
C LEU A 758 14.78 -35.40 -5.15
N ASP A 759 15.97 -34.79 -5.06
CA ASP A 759 17.16 -35.25 -5.78
C ASP A 759 18.25 -35.70 -4.79
N ILE A 760 18.48 -37.00 -4.73
CA ILE A 760 19.45 -37.66 -3.84
C ILE A 760 20.54 -38.41 -4.62
N ALA A 761 20.62 -38.19 -5.94
CA ALA A 761 21.50 -38.93 -6.83
C ALA A 761 22.98 -38.79 -6.42
N PHE A 762 23.82 -39.77 -6.78
CA PHE A 762 25.26 -39.72 -6.54
C PHE A 762 25.62 -39.50 -5.05
N ASN A 763 25.07 -40.36 -4.20
CA ASN A 763 25.38 -40.47 -2.77
C ASN A 763 25.63 -41.94 -2.40
N ASN A 764 26.01 -42.21 -1.15
CA ASN A 764 26.29 -43.55 -0.64
C ASN A 764 25.13 -44.13 0.19
N PHE A 765 23.88 -43.80 -0.19
CA PHE A 765 22.69 -44.33 0.46
C PHE A 765 22.52 -45.83 0.19
N SER A 766 21.88 -46.53 1.14
CA SER A 766 21.60 -47.96 1.04
C SER A 766 20.11 -48.26 1.27
N GLY A 767 19.72 -49.52 1.11
CA GLY A 767 18.32 -49.95 1.27
C GLY A 767 17.46 -49.77 0.00
N GLN A 768 16.19 -50.12 0.11
CA GLN A 768 15.22 -49.98 -0.98
C GLN A 768 14.56 -48.61 -0.90
N LEU A 769 14.58 -47.86 -2.01
CA LEU A 769 13.73 -46.68 -2.15
C LEU A 769 12.27 -47.14 -2.05
N PRO A 770 11.41 -46.49 -1.25
CA PRO A 770 10.00 -46.84 -1.19
C PRO A 770 9.35 -46.50 -2.53
N VAL A 771 9.31 -47.48 -3.44
CA VAL A 771 8.54 -47.43 -4.68
C VAL A 771 7.10 -47.78 -4.33
N GLN A 772 6.36 -46.83 -3.76
CA GLN A 772 4.90 -46.87 -3.72
C GLN A 772 4.31 -45.55 -3.29
#